data_AF-A0A6P3Z7E1-F1
#
_entry.id   AF-A0A6P3Z7E1-F1
#
_cell.length_a   1.000
_cell.length_b   1.000
_cell.length_c   1.000
_cell.angle_alpha   90.00
_cell.angle_beta   90.00
_cell.angle_gamma   90.00
#
_symmetry.space_group_name_H-M   'P 1'
#
loop_
_entity.id
_entity.type
_entity.pdbx_description
1 polymer ?
#
loop_
_entity_poly.entity_id
_entity_poly.type
_entity_poly.pdbx_seq_one_letter_code
_entity_poly.pdbx_strand_id
1 'polypeptide(L)'
;MGISNLMLLLCFIAIGIGIHADAAAEGGRWQSNYRKVIDVEGGPESVVWIVQLSDLHFSVHPPDRALDFKRIVGPPLSFINPSLVLITGDLTDGKSKDLLTMKQNEEEWLEYQNVMEDVIKKSRLDKSIFFDLRGNHDNFGVPVIGGSFDFFSKYSINAQLGRNTNINSVTLQTGEKKHLFVGFDSTMAVGLRGPTNLFGHPTDELLAELDKELSQWDSQSTEPVTKISFGHFPLSFSSQSNSGKSLGDIFLQNSLSAYICGHLHTRFGKNLKRHHQLTHHFLSKFFQFNVHQDSYDSILNCSTDTKEFWEWEMGDWRKSRAMRILAIDRGHVSYVDIDFKLGGKKTIIVPTFPLDSRFMSTSSTHRNYRCQKINFLSYETVRALVFSASPIVSVVARIYDSSPGVLSLIFEASMKKLVDNSSRGDLYVAPWNYKAFEDPSPDRFWLQIEATDIMRRSSLTDLRPFSINSLNAKLSWTWREFLVMGCQWAALYYPLLWSTLYFMLTILLIPKAVLIFSKKQFTYLNFVADKGFINCIGWLLQELCKVPIVWFGILIYLFYLITFPWFIGRVFTDGKDKGYMTYMGWVVKSIDQKGKHEYIGSPDIMVTVLSHIFYVVLPSLLVTIALAAEKSIYREYFLSLSGKKVDDYDQEQSTSLVNEQGSEKSRSYIGKRYIRKVLLVVILTICWKHFMNCKALLKAYEMNPLIHFPGYSFTIPLLLAYAFYKTRKV
;
A
#
# COMPACT_ATOMS: atom_id res chain seq x y z
N MET A 1 13.50 0.04 38.42
CA MET A 1 12.89 -0.40 37.15
C MET A 1 11.41 -0.56 37.43
N GLY A 2 10.57 0.23 36.77
CA GLY A 2 9.20 0.50 37.21
C GLY A 2 9.05 1.97 37.61
N ILE A 3 7.98 2.60 37.12
CA ILE A 3 7.55 4.00 37.33
C ILE A 3 8.06 5.05 36.30
N SER A 4 9.23 4.90 35.65
CA SER A 4 9.65 5.88 34.61
C SER A 4 9.02 5.68 33.22
N ASN A 5 8.43 4.50 32.93
CA ASN A 5 7.80 4.20 31.64
C ASN A 5 6.26 4.36 31.65
N LEU A 6 5.67 4.73 32.79
CA LEU A 6 4.22 4.94 32.91
C LEU A 6 3.83 6.43 32.91
N MET A 7 4.76 7.34 33.18
CA MET A 7 4.53 8.80 33.10
C MET A 7 4.71 9.39 31.69
N LEU A 8 5.31 8.66 30.74
CA LEU A 8 5.39 9.11 29.34
C LEU A 8 4.09 8.85 28.54
N LEU A 9 3.19 8.01 29.06
CA LEU A 9 1.91 7.66 28.43
C LEU A 9 0.75 8.57 28.88
N LEU A 10 0.90 9.26 30.02
CA LEU A 10 -0.16 10.10 30.63
C LEU A 10 -0.07 11.60 30.28
N CYS A 11 0.95 12.04 29.54
CA CYS A 11 0.99 13.40 28.96
C CYS A 11 0.36 13.48 27.56
N PHE A 12 -0.25 12.41 27.05
CA PHE A 12 -0.82 12.33 25.70
C PHE A 12 -2.35 12.61 25.61
N ILE A 13 -3.02 13.05 26.67
CA ILE A 13 -4.50 13.18 26.70
C ILE A 13 -5.03 14.62 26.74
N ALA A 14 -4.21 15.67 26.79
CA ALA A 14 -4.74 17.04 26.77
C ALA A 14 -3.92 17.96 25.88
N ILE A 15 -4.40 18.18 24.66
CA ILE A 15 -4.56 19.48 23.96
C ILE A 15 -4.90 19.12 22.51
N GLY A 16 -6.20 19.12 22.23
CA GLY A 16 -6.79 19.00 20.90
C GLY A 16 -8.14 19.71 20.94
N ILE A 17 -8.12 21.02 21.21
CA ILE A 17 -9.31 21.86 21.13
C ILE A 17 -9.40 22.34 19.69
N GLY A 18 -10.46 21.88 19.02
CA GLY A 18 -10.77 22.18 17.64
C GLY A 18 -11.06 23.66 17.42
N ILE A 19 -10.66 24.13 16.24
CA ILE A 19 -11.21 25.34 15.64
C ILE A 19 -12.20 24.83 14.60
N HIS A 20 -13.49 24.92 14.91
CA HIS A 20 -14.57 24.77 13.94
C HIS A 20 -14.48 25.94 12.95
N ALA A 21 -14.34 25.60 11.68
CA ALA A 21 -14.66 26.50 10.58
C ALA A 21 -15.95 25.97 9.94
N ASP A 22 -17.05 26.67 10.17
CA ASP A 22 -18.30 26.45 9.44
C ASP A 22 -18.05 26.73 7.95
N ALA A 23 -18.22 25.71 7.12
CA ALA A 23 -18.27 25.85 5.68
C ALA A 23 -19.72 25.62 5.23
N ALA A 24 -20.34 26.70 4.73
CA ALA A 24 -21.67 26.70 4.17
C ALA A 24 -21.75 25.75 2.97
N ALA A 25 -22.69 24.80 3.03
CA ALA A 25 -23.04 23.95 1.91
C ALA A 25 -23.86 24.76 0.89
N GLU A 26 -23.26 25.10 -0.25
CA GLU A 26 -24.00 25.56 -1.42
C GLU A 26 -24.48 24.36 -2.23
N GLY A 27 -25.80 24.30 -2.43
CA GLY A 27 -26.50 23.21 -3.09
C GLY A 27 -26.17 23.08 -4.57
N GLY A 28 -25.36 22.06 -4.90
CA GLY A 28 -25.23 21.52 -6.24
C GLY A 28 -26.41 20.60 -6.59
N ARG A 29 -27.04 20.86 -7.73
CA ARG A 29 -28.21 20.17 -8.26
C ARG A 29 -27.84 18.73 -8.68
N TRP A 30 -28.19 17.74 -7.87
CA TRP A 30 -27.93 16.32 -8.12
C TRP A 30 -28.66 15.84 -9.39
N GLN A 31 -27.92 15.55 -10.46
CA GLN A 31 -28.41 14.73 -11.57
C GLN A 31 -28.56 13.29 -11.09
N SER A 32 -29.71 12.67 -11.37
CA SER A 32 -29.98 11.29 -10.97
C SER A 32 -29.05 10.33 -11.72
N ASN A 33 -28.16 9.63 -11.01
CA ASN A 33 -27.44 8.48 -11.54
C ASN A 33 -28.45 7.46 -12.07
N TYR A 34 -28.40 7.17 -13.38
CA TYR A 34 -29.21 6.13 -13.99
C TYR A 34 -28.76 4.78 -13.43
N ARG A 35 -29.54 4.22 -12.49
CA ARG A 35 -29.33 2.89 -11.91
C ARG A 35 -29.41 1.84 -13.02
N LYS A 36 -28.25 1.33 -13.47
CA LYS A 36 -28.17 0.35 -14.56
C LYS A 36 -28.41 -1.05 -14.01
N VAL A 37 -29.53 -1.64 -14.37
CA VAL A 37 -29.80 -3.08 -14.19
C VAL A 37 -29.55 -3.76 -15.54
N ILE A 38 -28.75 -4.81 -15.52
CA ILE A 38 -28.51 -5.68 -16.66
C ILE A 38 -29.17 -7.01 -16.32
N ASP A 39 -30.22 -7.36 -17.05
CA ASP A 39 -30.74 -8.71 -17.07
C ASP A 39 -29.71 -9.57 -17.78
N VAL A 40 -28.95 -10.33 -16.99
CA VAL A 40 -27.93 -11.21 -17.56
C VAL A 40 -28.57 -12.55 -17.79
N GLU A 41 -28.46 -13.07 -19.01
CA GLU A 41 -28.50 -14.51 -19.22
C GLU A 41 -27.33 -15.08 -18.41
N GLY A 42 -27.60 -15.49 -17.16
CA GLY A 42 -26.62 -16.15 -16.31
C GLY A 42 -26.05 -17.38 -17.02
N GLY A 43 -24.93 -17.91 -16.52
CA GLY A 43 -24.60 -19.29 -16.88
C GLY A 43 -25.62 -20.27 -16.29
N PRO A 44 -25.43 -21.57 -16.54
CA PRO A 44 -26.33 -22.61 -16.04
C PRO A 44 -26.62 -22.40 -14.55
N GLU A 45 -27.88 -22.45 -14.15
CA GLU A 45 -28.35 -22.17 -12.77
C GLU A 45 -28.05 -20.75 -12.24
N SER A 46 -28.05 -19.72 -13.09
CA SER A 46 -27.88 -18.31 -12.69
C SER A 46 -26.50 -17.97 -12.12
N VAL A 47 -25.45 -18.71 -12.48
CA VAL A 47 -24.07 -18.36 -12.10
C VAL A 47 -23.61 -17.11 -12.85
N VAL A 48 -22.95 -16.19 -12.15
CA VAL A 48 -22.41 -14.95 -12.73
C VAL A 48 -20.89 -14.94 -12.60
N TRP A 49 -20.18 -14.58 -13.66
CA TRP A 49 -18.74 -14.32 -13.59
C TRP A 49 -18.36 -13.01 -14.27
N ILE A 50 -17.27 -12.42 -13.77
CA ILE A 50 -16.67 -11.18 -14.25
C ILE A 50 -15.17 -11.37 -14.40
N VAL A 51 -14.56 -10.51 -15.21
CA VAL A 51 -13.10 -10.44 -15.35
C VAL A 51 -12.60 -9.15 -14.70
N GLN A 52 -11.50 -9.23 -13.95
CA GLN A 52 -10.76 -8.07 -13.43
C GLN A 52 -9.36 -8.02 -14.04
N LEU A 53 -8.94 -6.82 -14.41
CA LEU A 53 -7.60 -6.43 -14.85
C LEU A 53 -7.17 -5.20 -14.04
N SER A 54 -5.88 -5.04 -13.78
CA SER A 54 -5.37 -3.90 -13.01
C SER A 54 -3.94 -3.57 -13.40
N ASP A 55 -3.51 -2.33 -13.12
CA ASP A 55 -2.11 -1.91 -13.18
C ASP A 55 -1.50 -2.25 -14.56
N LEU A 56 -2.15 -1.72 -15.60
CA LEU A 56 -1.78 -1.89 -17.00
C LEU A 56 -0.45 -1.21 -17.31
N HIS A 57 -0.32 0.04 -16.82
CA HIS A 57 0.81 0.93 -17.03
C HIS A 57 1.28 0.94 -18.48
N PHE A 58 0.36 1.16 -19.43
CA PHE A 58 0.76 1.35 -20.81
C PHE A 58 1.68 2.56 -20.92
N SER A 59 2.73 2.43 -21.72
CA SER A 59 3.74 3.44 -21.78
C SER A 59 4.56 3.38 -23.05
N VAL A 60 4.90 4.57 -23.53
CA VAL A 60 5.77 4.79 -24.69
C VAL A 60 7.20 4.28 -24.48
N HIS A 61 7.62 4.01 -23.22
CA HIS A 61 8.97 3.50 -22.95
C HIS A 61 9.04 1.96 -22.97
N PRO A 62 8.12 1.21 -22.32
CA PRO A 62 8.03 -0.24 -22.34
C PRO A 62 6.76 -0.67 -23.12
N PRO A 63 6.79 -0.60 -24.47
CA PRO A 63 5.61 -0.80 -25.33
C PRO A 63 5.05 -2.23 -25.27
N ASP A 64 5.85 -3.21 -24.85
CA ASP A 64 5.44 -4.61 -24.75
C ASP A 64 4.21 -4.81 -23.86
N ARG A 65 3.97 -3.93 -22.87
CA ARG A 65 2.79 -4.02 -22.00
C ARG A 65 1.50 -3.90 -22.80
N ALA A 66 1.42 -2.91 -23.69
CA ALA A 66 0.28 -2.64 -24.55
C ALA A 66 0.18 -3.67 -25.68
N LEU A 67 1.31 -4.01 -26.32
CA LEU A 67 1.37 -5.01 -27.38
C LEU A 67 0.92 -6.40 -26.92
N ASP A 68 1.40 -6.83 -25.75
CA ASP A 68 0.98 -8.09 -25.13
C ASP A 68 -0.50 -8.05 -24.79
N PHE A 69 -1.02 -6.94 -24.24
CA PHE A 69 -2.42 -6.81 -23.85
C PHE A 69 -3.33 -6.97 -25.07
N LYS A 70 -3.03 -6.22 -26.13
CA LYS A 70 -3.72 -6.27 -27.42
C LYS A 70 -3.73 -7.68 -28.04
N ARG A 71 -2.63 -8.43 -27.89
CA ARG A 71 -2.50 -9.79 -28.43
C ARG A 71 -3.19 -10.85 -27.58
N ILE A 72 -3.05 -10.76 -26.26
CA ILE A 72 -3.32 -11.86 -25.34
C ILE A 72 -4.70 -11.76 -24.69
N VAL A 73 -5.26 -10.57 -24.46
CA VAL A 73 -6.49 -10.43 -23.64
C VAL A 73 -7.77 -10.65 -24.44
N GLY A 74 -7.83 -10.16 -25.68
CA GLY A 74 -9.03 -10.27 -26.54
C GLY A 74 -9.53 -11.71 -26.75
N PRO A 75 -8.68 -12.67 -27.17
CA PRO A 75 -9.12 -14.04 -27.43
C PRO A 75 -9.65 -14.78 -26.18
N PRO A 76 -9.00 -14.74 -25.00
CA PRO A 76 -9.56 -15.27 -23.75
C PRO A 76 -10.90 -14.65 -23.38
N LEU A 77 -11.05 -13.33 -23.46
CA LEU A 77 -12.34 -12.69 -23.18
C LEU A 77 -13.46 -13.22 -24.07
N SER A 78 -13.16 -13.56 -25.33
CA SER A 78 -14.14 -14.11 -26.27
C SER A 78 -14.73 -15.46 -25.81
N PHE A 79 -13.90 -16.40 -25.38
CA PHE A 79 -14.39 -17.70 -24.93
C PHE A 79 -14.78 -17.75 -23.44
N ILE A 80 -14.34 -16.79 -22.62
CA ILE A 80 -14.84 -16.60 -21.25
C ILE A 80 -16.24 -16.00 -21.26
N ASN A 81 -16.52 -15.06 -22.18
CA ASN A 81 -17.78 -14.34 -22.30
C ASN A 81 -18.32 -13.79 -20.95
N PRO A 82 -17.55 -12.94 -20.24
CA PRO A 82 -17.88 -12.49 -18.90
C PRO A 82 -19.07 -11.52 -18.88
N SER A 83 -19.69 -11.38 -17.71
CA SER A 83 -20.82 -10.46 -17.49
C SER A 83 -20.35 -9.00 -17.40
N LEU A 84 -19.15 -8.79 -16.86
CA LEU A 84 -18.48 -7.49 -16.75
C LEU A 84 -16.97 -7.67 -16.93
N VAL A 85 -16.32 -6.63 -17.43
CA VAL A 85 -14.86 -6.50 -17.43
C VAL A 85 -14.49 -5.25 -16.64
N LEU A 86 -13.81 -5.44 -15.52
CA LEU A 86 -13.41 -4.39 -14.60
C LEU A 86 -11.92 -4.11 -14.76
N ILE A 87 -11.55 -2.83 -14.92
CA ILE A 87 -10.16 -2.37 -15.03
C ILE A 87 -9.87 -1.41 -13.88
N THR A 88 -9.22 -1.92 -12.83
CA THR A 88 -9.11 -1.26 -11.51
C THR A 88 -7.94 -0.28 -11.39
N GLY A 89 -7.69 0.51 -12.43
CA GLY A 89 -6.77 1.65 -12.38
C GLY A 89 -5.35 1.39 -12.85
N ASP A 90 -4.56 2.46 -12.83
CA ASP A 90 -3.22 2.57 -13.39
C ASP A 90 -3.18 2.11 -14.85
N LEU A 91 -4.04 2.76 -15.65
CA LEU A 91 -4.24 2.49 -17.08
C LEU A 91 -2.98 2.86 -17.87
N THR A 92 -2.38 4.02 -17.55
CA THR A 92 -1.16 4.55 -18.15
C THR A 92 -0.01 4.64 -17.13
N ASP A 93 1.25 4.74 -17.57
CA ASP A 93 2.40 4.79 -16.64
C ASP A 93 2.72 6.22 -16.20
N GLY A 94 2.54 7.24 -17.05
CA GLY A 94 2.76 8.64 -16.68
C GLY A 94 4.16 8.94 -16.12
N LYS A 95 5.16 8.14 -16.50
CA LYS A 95 6.54 8.18 -15.97
C LYS A 95 7.53 8.43 -17.10
N SER A 96 8.47 9.34 -16.87
CA SER A 96 9.61 9.55 -17.75
C SER A 96 10.51 8.32 -17.81
N LYS A 97 11.33 8.21 -18.87
CA LYS A 97 12.29 7.12 -19.06
C LYS A 97 13.24 6.90 -17.88
N ASP A 98 13.64 7.98 -17.20
CA ASP A 98 14.51 7.92 -16.02
C ASP A 98 13.76 7.68 -14.70
N LEU A 99 12.42 7.62 -14.75
CA LEU A 99 11.49 7.42 -13.64
C LEU A 99 11.47 8.56 -12.60
N LEU A 100 12.04 9.72 -12.93
CA LEU A 100 12.19 10.84 -12.00
C LEU A 100 11.16 11.96 -12.20
N THR A 101 10.43 11.96 -13.32
CA THR A 101 9.32 12.88 -13.58
C THR A 101 8.05 12.07 -13.79
N MET A 102 7.00 12.40 -13.03
CA MET A 102 5.72 11.70 -13.10
C MET A 102 4.61 12.71 -13.41
N LYS A 103 4.03 12.62 -14.60
CA LYS A 103 2.97 13.50 -15.13
C LYS A 103 2.24 12.79 -16.27
N GLN A 104 1.04 13.26 -16.60
CA GLN A 104 0.29 12.72 -17.73
C GLN A 104 1.05 12.78 -19.07
N ASN A 105 0.89 11.73 -19.88
CA ASN A 105 1.41 11.63 -21.25
C ASN A 105 0.29 11.22 -22.21
N GLU A 106 -0.13 12.13 -23.09
CA GLU A 106 -1.27 11.90 -23.99
C GLU A 106 -1.05 10.74 -24.97
N GLU A 107 0.19 10.47 -25.39
CA GLU A 107 0.49 9.35 -26.28
C GLU A 107 0.16 7.99 -25.64
N GLU A 108 0.38 7.85 -24.32
CA GLU A 108 0.03 6.64 -23.57
C GLU A 108 -1.49 6.45 -23.48
N TRP A 109 -2.25 7.55 -23.39
CA TRP A 109 -3.71 7.52 -23.37
C TRP A 109 -4.32 7.18 -24.73
N LEU A 110 -3.74 7.72 -25.81
CA LEU A 110 -4.10 7.33 -27.18
C LEU A 110 -3.78 5.86 -27.43
N GLU A 111 -2.65 5.35 -26.94
CA GLU A 111 -2.32 3.92 -26.98
C GLU A 111 -3.36 3.10 -26.21
N TYR A 112 -3.71 3.48 -24.98
CA TYR A 112 -4.74 2.84 -24.18
C TYR A 112 -6.08 2.74 -24.93
N GLN A 113 -6.59 3.86 -25.44
CA GLN A 113 -7.84 3.89 -26.19
C GLN A 113 -7.80 2.92 -27.38
N ASN A 114 -6.74 2.99 -28.19
CA ASN A 114 -6.61 2.15 -29.39
C ASN A 114 -6.48 0.64 -29.05
N VAL A 115 -5.76 0.31 -27.97
CA VAL A 115 -5.62 -1.08 -27.52
C VAL A 115 -6.94 -1.62 -26.99
N MET A 116 -7.68 -0.83 -26.23
CA MET A 116 -8.98 -1.25 -25.70
C MET A 116 -10.01 -1.45 -26.81
N GLU A 117 -10.06 -0.58 -27.81
CA GLU A 117 -10.92 -0.78 -29.00
C GLU A 117 -10.63 -2.11 -29.71
N ASP A 118 -9.35 -2.45 -29.89
CA ASP A 118 -8.96 -3.71 -30.51
C ASP A 118 -9.34 -4.93 -29.64
N VAL A 119 -9.17 -4.83 -28.32
CA VAL A 119 -9.57 -5.89 -27.37
C VAL A 119 -11.08 -6.09 -27.35
N ILE A 120 -11.87 -5.02 -27.33
CA ILE A 120 -13.33 -5.06 -27.43
C ILE A 120 -13.74 -5.74 -28.75
N LYS A 121 -13.16 -5.31 -29.87
CA LYS A 121 -13.44 -5.89 -31.19
C LYS A 121 -13.09 -7.38 -31.28
N LYS A 122 -11.92 -7.78 -30.77
CA LYS A 122 -11.46 -9.18 -30.80
C LYS A 122 -12.22 -10.08 -29.85
N SER A 123 -12.61 -9.55 -28.69
CA SER A 123 -13.41 -10.30 -27.70
C SER A 123 -14.86 -10.48 -28.16
N ARG A 124 -15.36 -9.57 -29.02
CA ARG A 124 -16.76 -9.51 -29.48
C ARG A 124 -17.74 -9.23 -28.34
N LEU A 125 -17.24 -8.62 -27.26
CA LEU A 125 -18.06 -8.20 -26.13
C LEU A 125 -18.60 -6.79 -26.38
N ASP A 126 -19.78 -6.50 -25.83
CA ASP A 126 -20.31 -5.14 -25.83
C ASP A 126 -19.43 -4.24 -24.96
N LYS A 127 -18.99 -3.11 -25.52
CA LYS A 127 -18.25 -2.07 -24.81
C LYS A 127 -18.95 -1.64 -23.52
N SER A 128 -20.28 -1.71 -23.46
CA SER A 128 -21.08 -1.30 -22.31
C SER A 128 -20.86 -2.14 -21.03
N ILE A 129 -20.20 -3.30 -21.11
CA ILE A 129 -19.86 -4.14 -19.93
C ILE A 129 -18.45 -3.87 -19.39
N PHE A 130 -17.66 -3.03 -20.06
CA PHE A 130 -16.34 -2.62 -19.61
C PHE A 130 -16.46 -1.42 -18.67
N PHE A 131 -15.76 -1.47 -17.53
CA PHE A 131 -15.70 -0.40 -16.54
C PHE A 131 -14.24 -0.18 -16.17
N ASP A 132 -13.72 1.01 -16.40
CA ASP A 132 -12.39 1.44 -16.00
C ASP A 132 -12.44 2.59 -15.00
N LEU A 133 -11.49 2.64 -14.07
CA LEU A 133 -11.38 3.72 -13.10
C LEU A 133 -9.95 4.24 -13.06
N ARG A 134 -9.74 5.40 -12.43
CA ARG A 134 -8.41 5.97 -12.26
C ARG A 134 -7.60 5.22 -11.22
N GLY A 135 -6.33 5.01 -11.50
CA GLY A 135 -5.32 4.83 -10.47
C GLY A 135 -4.53 6.10 -10.18
N ASN A 136 -3.54 6.02 -9.29
CA ASN A 136 -2.73 7.19 -8.96
C ASN A 136 -1.88 7.66 -10.14
N HIS A 137 -1.49 6.76 -11.04
CA HIS A 137 -0.74 7.11 -12.24
C HIS A 137 -1.56 7.92 -13.24
N ASP A 138 -2.85 7.60 -13.34
CA ASP A 138 -3.80 8.25 -14.24
C ASP A 138 -4.16 9.67 -13.77
N ASN A 139 -3.71 10.04 -12.58
CA ASN A 139 -3.93 11.35 -11.97
C ASN A 139 -2.63 12.14 -11.73
N PHE A 140 -1.45 11.68 -12.20
CA PHE A 140 -0.21 12.44 -11.94
C PHE A 140 -0.22 13.83 -12.56
N GLY A 141 -0.09 14.86 -11.72
CA GLY A 141 0.05 16.25 -12.11
C GLY A 141 -1.20 16.87 -12.76
N VAL A 142 -2.37 16.26 -12.61
CA VAL A 142 -3.65 16.77 -13.14
C VAL A 142 -4.16 17.89 -12.21
N PRO A 143 -4.22 19.16 -12.65
CA PRO A 143 -4.60 20.26 -11.77
C PRO A 143 -6.10 20.28 -11.44
N VAL A 144 -6.95 19.85 -12.39
CA VAL A 144 -8.41 19.91 -12.29
C VAL A 144 -9.01 18.73 -13.06
N ILE A 145 -9.89 17.97 -12.43
CA ILE A 145 -10.69 16.92 -13.08
C ILE A 145 -11.62 17.54 -14.13
N GLY A 146 -11.71 16.90 -15.30
CA GLY A 146 -12.38 17.41 -16.49
C GLY A 146 -11.60 18.52 -17.23
N GLY A 147 -10.43 18.92 -16.73
CA GLY A 147 -9.57 19.93 -17.35
C GLY A 147 -8.79 19.39 -18.56
N SER A 148 -7.99 20.25 -19.19
CA SER A 148 -7.24 19.93 -20.42
C SER A 148 -6.18 18.84 -20.26
N PHE A 149 -5.69 18.62 -19.04
CA PHE A 149 -4.69 17.60 -18.71
C PHE A 149 -5.31 16.34 -18.10
N ASP A 150 -6.64 16.32 -17.95
CA ASP A 150 -7.36 15.16 -17.49
C ASP A 150 -7.68 14.24 -18.66
N PHE A 151 -6.74 13.36 -18.96
CA PHE A 151 -6.85 12.43 -20.07
C PHE A 151 -7.72 11.22 -19.76
N PHE A 152 -7.93 10.86 -18.50
CA PHE A 152 -8.91 9.84 -18.13
C PHE A 152 -10.31 10.27 -18.59
N SER A 153 -10.75 11.48 -18.24
CA SER A 153 -12.06 12.01 -18.65
C SER A 153 -12.19 12.24 -20.17
N LYS A 154 -11.12 12.09 -20.95
CA LYS A 154 -11.12 12.23 -22.40
C LYS A 154 -11.05 10.89 -23.14
N TYR A 155 -10.27 9.93 -22.63
CA TYR A 155 -9.89 8.72 -23.36
C TYR A 155 -10.37 7.42 -22.71
N SER A 156 -10.77 7.42 -21.44
CA SER A 156 -11.23 6.20 -20.75
C SER A 156 -12.51 5.63 -21.38
N ILE A 157 -12.75 4.34 -21.18
CA ILE A 157 -13.97 3.67 -21.64
C ILE A 157 -15.18 4.29 -20.96
N ASN A 158 -15.11 4.49 -19.64
CA ASN A 158 -16.18 5.12 -18.88
C ASN A 158 -16.48 6.53 -19.41
N ALA A 159 -15.46 7.35 -19.71
CA ALA A 159 -15.67 8.65 -20.32
C ALA A 159 -16.35 8.58 -21.68
N GLN A 160 -15.92 7.66 -22.55
CA GLN A 160 -16.53 7.44 -23.87
C GLN A 160 -17.99 6.96 -23.78
N LEU A 161 -18.38 6.35 -22.67
CA LEU A 161 -19.76 5.91 -22.39
C LEU A 161 -20.56 6.94 -21.57
N GLY A 162 -20.00 8.12 -21.28
CA GLY A 162 -20.66 9.16 -20.49
C GLY A 162 -20.71 8.88 -18.97
N ARG A 163 -19.93 7.92 -18.48
CA ARG A 163 -19.81 7.53 -17.06
C ARG A 163 -18.74 8.37 -16.35
N ASN A 164 -19.01 9.66 -16.23
CA ASN A 164 -18.04 10.65 -15.73
C ASN A 164 -18.13 10.91 -14.21
N THR A 165 -18.93 10.14 -13.49
CA THR A 165 -19.10 10.25 -12.04
C THR A 165 -18.00 9.50 -11.31
N ASN A 166 -17.71 9.92 -10.07
CA ASN A 166 -16.75 9.23 -9.20
C ASN A 166 -17.26 7.86 -8.76
N ILE A 167 -18.57 7.60 -8.85
CA ILE A 167 -19.18 6.31 -8.54
C ILE A 167 -19.97 5.81 -9.73
N ASN A 168 -19.75 4.55 -10.08
CA ASN A 168 -20.47 3.85 -11.13
C ASN A 168 -20.95 2.50 -10.61
N SER A 169 -22.27 2.34 -10.50
CA SER A 169 -22.90 1.10 -10.06
C SER A 169 -23.55 0.34 -11.22
N VAL A 170 -23.52 -0.98 -11.13
CA VAL A 170 -24.23 -1.87 -12.05
C VAL A 170 -24.79 -3.05 -11.28
N THR A 171 -26.06 -3.35 -11.50
CA THR A 171 -26.72 -4.53 -10.92
C THR A 171 -26.87 -5.58 -12.00
N LEU A 172 -26.30 -6.75 -11.76
CA LEU A 172 -26.52 -7.94 -12.56
C LEU A 172 -27.68 -8.71 -11.96
N GLN A 173 -28.75 -8.90 -12.74
CA GLN A 173 -29.92 -9.66 -12.31
C GLN A 173 -29.96 -11.01 -13.02
N THR A 174 -30.11 -12.09 -12.25
CA THR A 174 -30.25 -13.47 -12.74
C THR A 174 -31.45 -14.12 -12.09
N GLY A 175 -32.56 -14.26 -12.84
CA GLY A 175 -33.84 -14.67 -12.26
C GLY A 175 -34.28 -13.71 -11.16
N GLU A 176 -34.44 -14.24 -9.94
CA GLU A 176 -34.84 -13.46 -8.75
C GLU A 176 -33.65 -12.86 -7.98
N LYS A 177 -32.40 -13.24 -8.30
CA LYS A 177 -31.20 -12.79 -7.56
C LYS A 177 -30.58 -11.55 -8.19
N LYS A 178 -30.07 -10.67 -7.33
CA LYS A 178 -29.35 -9.45 -7.71
C LYS A 178 -27.92 -9.49 -7.18
N HIS A 179 -26.98 -9.10 -8.04
CA HIS A 179 -25.58 -8.93 -7.71
C HIS A 179 -25.17 -7.50 -8.03
N LEU A 180 -24.85 -6.73 -7.00
CA LEU A 180 -24.52 -5.32 -7.12
C LEU A 180 -23.00 -5.14 -7.17
N PHE A 181 -22.53 -4.44 -8.20
CA PHE A 181 -21.15 -4.02 -8.35
C PHE A 181 -21.07 -2.49 -8.26
N VAL A 182 -20.23 -1.96 -7.38
CA VAL A 182 -20.04 -0.51 -7.21
C VAL A 182 -18.57 -0.15 -7.37
N GLY A 183 -18.27 0.53 -8.46
CA GLY A 183 -16.95 1.08 -8.75
C GLY A 183 -16.81 2.49 -8.24
N PHE A 184 -15.66 2.85 -7.67
CA PHE A 184 -15.41 4.21 -7.21
C PHE A 184 -14.00 4.71 -7.53
N ASP A 185 -13.90 6.02 -7.78
CA ASP A 185 -12.66 6.77 -7.91
C ASP A 185 -12.38 7.49 -6.58
N SER A 186 -11.40 6.99 -5.84
CA SER A 186 -10.90 7.64 -4.63
C SER A 186 -9.57 8.36 -4.85
N THR A 187 -9.18 8.66 -6.09
CA THR A 187 -8.02 9.51 -6.33
C THR A 187 -8.29 10.93 -5.80
N MET A 188 -7.23 11.66 -5.46
CA MET A 188 -7.38 13.04 -4.99
C MET A 188 -7.99 13.92 -6.10
N ALA A 189 -8.88 14.84 -5.72
CA ALA A 189 -9.54 15.76 -6.65
C ALA A 189 -8.54 16.60 -7.48
N VAL A 190 -7.35 16.82 -6.91
CA VAL A 190 -6.20 17.41 -7.60
C VAL A 190 -5.06 16.40 -7.62
N GLY A 191 -4.55 16.11 -8.80
CA GLY A 191 -3.47 15.19 -9.05
C GLY A 191 -2.08 15.77 -8.80
N LEU A 192 -1.37 15.28 -7.78
CA LEU A 192 0.01 15.68 -7.53
C LEU A 192 0.97 14.98 -8.51
N ARG A 193 2.04 15.67 -8.92
CA ARG A 193 3.21 14.96 -9.49
C ARG A 193 3.79 14.01 -8.44
N GLY A 194 4.23 12.85 -8.90
CA GLY A 194 4.98 11.91 -8.06
C GLY A 194 6.30 12.52 -7.54
N PRO A 195 6.84 12.05 -6.40
CA PRO A 195 6.47 10.82 -5.68
C PRO A 195 5.31 10.94 -4.67
N THR A 196 4.59 12.07 -4.62
CA THR A 196 3.58 12.34 -3.57
C THR A 196 2.14 12.15 -4.05
N ASN A 197 1.86 11.09 -4.81
CA ASN A 197 0.51 10.70 -5.24
C ASN A 197 0.41 9.17 -5.19
N LEU A 198 0.16 8.65 -3.99
CA LEU A 198 0.27 7.24 -3.60
C LEU A 198 -0.99 6.72 -2.91
N PHE A 199 -1.73 7.57 -2.18
CA PHE A 199 -2.89 7.15 -1.40
C PHE A 199 -4.20 7.47 -2.12
N GLY A 200 -5.23 6.68 -1.85
CA GLY A 200 -6.62 7.08 -2.07
C GLY A 200 -7.05 8.12 -1.04
N HIS A 201 -7.80 9.13 -1.45
CA HIS A 201 -8.32 10.25 -0.66
C HIS A 201 -9.84 10.32 -0.74
N PRO A 202 -10.56 9.40 -0.07
CA PRO A 202 -12.01 9.43 -0.08
C PRO A 202 -12.54 10.68 0.62
N THR A 203 -13.41 11.45 -0.03
CA THR A 203 -14.10 12.58 0.59
C THR A 203 -15.36 12.12 1.34
N ASP A 204 -15.88 12.96 2.23
CA ASP A 204 -17.13 12.65 2.93
C ASP A 204 -18.31 12.48 1.97
N GLU A 205 -18.33 13.25 0.87
CA GLU A 205 -19.32 13.15 -0.19
C GLU A 205 -19.22 11.82 -0.93
N LEU A 206 -18.00 11.40 -1.30
CA LEU A 206 -17.76 10.10 -1.94
C LEU A 206 -18.23 8.96 -1.03
N LEU A 207 -17.91 9.00 0.25
CA LEU A 207 -18.31 7.96 1.20
C LEU A 207 -19.84 7.91 1.39
N ALA A 208 -20.51 9.07 1.41
CA ALA A 208 -21.96 9.14 1.51
C ALA A 208 -22.66 8.63 0.24
N GLU A 209 -22.16 8.96 -0.94
CA GLU A 209 -22.68 8.45 -2.20
C GLU A 209 -22.45 6.93 -2.33
N LEU A 210 -21.30 6.45 -1.88
CA LEU A 210 -20.97 5.03 -1.86
C LEU A 210 -21.90 4.23 -0.95
N ASP A 211 -22.18 4.73 0.26
CA ASP A 211 -23.14 4.12 1.19
C ASP A 211 -24.55 4.07 0.58
N LYS A 212 -24.97 5.15 -0.09
CA LYS A 212 -26.26 5.23 -0.78
C LYS A 212 -26.38 4.22 -1.93
N GLU A 213 -25.34 4.10 -2.75
CA GLU A 213 -25.33 3.14 -3.87
C GLU A 213 -25.27 1.69 -3.38
N LEU A 214 -24.52 1.40 -2.31
CA LEU A 214 -24.44 0.06 -1.73
C LEU A 214 -25.73 -0.38 -1.04
N SER A 215 -26.50 0.55 -0.48
CA SER A 215 -27.77 0.27 0.20
C SER A 215 -28.99 0.31 -0.73
N GLN A 216 -28.80 0.55 -2.03
CA GLN A 216 -29.90 0.85 -2.96
C GLN A 216 -30.97 -0.25 -3.10
N TRP A 217 -30.63 -1.50 -2.76
CA TRP A 217 -31.53 -2.65 -2.87
C TRP A 217 -32.01 -3.20 -1.50
N ASP A 218 -31.52 -2.66 -0.39
CA ASP A 218 -31.72 -3.24 0.95
C ASP A 218 -33.20 -3.26 1.38
N SER A 219 -34.01 -2.34 0.86
CA SER A 219 -35.44 -2.25 1.15
C SER A 219 -36.35 -2.93 0.12
N GLN A 220 -35.80 -3.36 -1.02
CA GLN A 220 -36.58 -3.78 -2.20
C GLN A 220 -36.33 -5.23 -2.61
N SER A 221 -35.27 -5.86 -2.11
CA SER A 221 -34.92 -7.25 -2.45
C SER A 221 -35.43 -8.20 -1.39
N THR A 222 -36.29 -9.13 -1.77
CA THR A 222 -36.71 -10.26 -0.90
C THR A 222 -35.59 -11.28 -0.73
N GLU A 223 -34.71 -11.40 -1.74
CA GLU A 223 -33.53 -12.25 -1.74
C GLU A 223 -32.26 -11.48 -1.35
N PRO A 224 -31.27 -12.13 -0.71
CA PRO A 224 -30.00 -11.49 -0.35
C PRO A 224 -29.24 -10.99 -1.59
N VAL A 225 -28.84 -9.71 -1.57
CA VAL A 225 -28.03 -9.10 -2.63
C VAL A 225 -26.56 -9.35 -2.36
N THR A 226 -25.85 -9.96 -3.32
CA THR A 226 -24.38 -10.05 -3.24
C THR A 226 -23.79 -8.71 -3.65
N LYS A 227 -23.02 -8.07 -2.77
CA LYS A 227 -22.41 -6.76 -3.03
C LYS A 227 -20.89 -6.88 -3.19
N ILE A 228 -20.36 -6.38 -4.30
CA ILE A 228 -18.93 -6.30 -4.58
C ILE A 228 -18.57 -4.85 -4.89
N SER A 229 -17.59 -4.30 -4.18
CA SER A 229 -17.04 -2.99 -4.52
C SER A 229 -15.71 -3.14 -5.25
N PHE A 230 -15.38 -2.22 -6.15
CA PHE A 230 -14.10 -2.20 -6.82
C PHE A 230 -13.51 -0.79 -6.89
N GLY A 231 -12.20 -0.70 -6.72
CA GLY A 231 -11.45 0.56 -6.63
C GLY A 231 -9.99 0.30 -6.95
N HIS A 232 -9.16 1.34 -6.92
CA HIS A 232 -7.73 1.17 -7.20
C HIS A 232 -6.92 0.83 -5.95
N PHE A 233 -7.09 1.61 -4.87
CA PHE A 233 -6.22 1.55 -3.70
C PHE A 233 -6.65 0.51 -2.68
N PRO A 234 -5.73 -0.32 -2.16
CA PRO A 234 -5.94 -1.06 -0.93
C PRO A 234 -6.23 -0.12 0.24
N LEU A 235 -6.92 -0.63 1.26
CA LEU A 235 -7.33 0.16 2.42
C LEU A 235 -6.14 0.61 3.28
N SER A 236 -5.05 -0.16 3.28
CA SER A 236 -3.76 0.23 3.89
C SER A 236 -3.10 1.44 3.21
N PHE A 237 -3.49 1.74 1.98
CA PHE A 237 -3.07 2.88 1.16
C PHE A 237 -4.26 3.80 0.83
N SER A 238 -5.24 3.88 1.73
CA SER A 238 -6.33 4.86 1.67
C SER A 238 -6.33 5.73 2.93
N SER A 239 -6.48 7.04 2.77
CA SER A 239 -6.62 7.98 3.87
C SER A 239 -8.05 7.97 4.42
N GLN A 240 -8.24 8.65 5.55
CA GLN A 240 -9.57 8.94 6.08
C GLN A 240 -10.08 10.24 5.47
N SER A 241 -11.40 10.33 5.34
CA SER A 241 -12.10 11.57 5.02
C SER A 241 -11.93 12.64 6.10
N ASN A 242 -12.39 13.87 5.84
CA ASN A 242 -12.29 14.98 6.79
C ASN A 242 -13.08 14.71 8.10
N SER A 243 -14.17 13.95 8.04
CA SER A 243 -14.90 13.49 9.23
C SER A 243 -14.24 12.33 9.99
N GLY A 244 -13.11 11.81 9.50
CA GLY A 244 -12.40 10.67 10.07
C GLY A 244 -12.96 9.30 9.70
N LYS A 245 -13.94 9.23 8.77
CA LYS A 245 -14.49 7.97 8.24
C LYS A 245 -13.58 7.38 7.16
N SER A 246 -13.50 6.06 7.12
CA SER A 246 -12.76 5.30 6.11
C SER A 246 -13.68 4.55 5.15
N LEU A 247 -13.14 4.12 4.00
CA LEU A 247 -13.82 3.19 3.09
C LEU A 247 -14.20 1.88 3.80
N GLY A 248 -13.33 1.37 4.67
CA GLY A 248 -13.57 0.16 5.44
C GLY A 248 -14.81 0.25 6.34
N ASP A 249 -15.11 1.42 6.89
CA ASP A 249 -16.32 1.64 7.70
C ASP A 249 -17.59 1.47 6.87
N ILE A 250 -17.61 2.03 5.65
CA ILE A 250 -18.74 1.91 4.71
C ILE A 250 -18.91 0.46 4.23
N PHE A 251 -17.80 -0.23 3.95
CA PHE A 251 -17.83 -1.61 3.49
C PHE A 251 -18.32 -2.59 4.58
N LEU A 252 -17.88 -2.40 5.82
CA LEU A 252 -18.40 -3.14 6.97
C LEU A 252 -19.88 -2.83 7.21
N GLN A 253 -20.29 -1.57 7.11
CA GLN A 253 -21.67 -1.15 7.31
C GLN A 253 -22.63 -1.85 6.32
N ASN A 254 -22.19 -2.02 5.07
CA ASN A 254 -22.98 -2.61 3.99
C ASN A 254 -22.80 -4.12 3.80
N SER A 255 -21.99 -4.78 4.65
CA SER A 255 -21.72 -6.23 4.62
C SER A 255 -21.32 -6.74 3.22
N LEU A 256 -20.27 -6.14 2.64
CA LEU A 256 -19.77 -6.57 1.33
C LEU A 256 -19.30 -8.02 1.34
N SER A 257 -19.47 -8.72 0.22
CA SER A 257 -18.81 -10.01 0.03
C SER A 257 -17.31 -9.82 -0.20
N ALA A 258 -16.96 -8.87 -1.08
CA ALA A 258 -15.56 -8.52 -1.34
C ALA A 258 -15.40 -7.08 -1.85
N TYR A 259 -14.26 -6.48 -1.52
CA TYR A 259 -13.66 -5.33 -2.16
C TYR A 259 -12.46 -5.80 -3.00
N ILE A 260 -12.46 -5.50 -4.30
CA ILE A 260 -11.39 -5.89 -5.22
C ILE A 260 -10.61 -4.66 -5.71
N CYS A 261 -9.28 -4.75 -5.71
CA CYS A 261 -8.40 -3.61 -6.00
C CYS A 261 -7.06 -4.01 -6.64
N GLY A 262 -6.20 -3.02 -6.92
CA GLY A 262 -4.86 -3.17 -7.50
C GLY A 262 -3.78 -2.41 -6.71
N HIS A 263 -2.91 -1.65 -7.39
CA HIS A 263 -1.94 -0.68 -6.85
C HIS A 263 -0.62 -1.23 -6.26
N LEU A 264 -0.62 -2.32 -5.48
CA LEU A 264 0.65 -2.79 -4.87
C LEU A 264 1.47 -3.69 -5.79
N HIS A 265 0.81 -4.35 -6.74
CA HIS A 265 1.40 -5.29 -7.69
C HIS A 265 1.92 -6.57 -7.01
N THR A 266 2.22 -7.56 -7.83
CA THR A 266 2.79 -8.84 -7.38
C THR A 266 4.21 -8.75 -6.78
N ARG A 267 4.82 -7.56 -6.72
CA ARG A 267 6.18 -7.36 -6.17
C ARG A 267 6.26 -7.61 -4.67
N PHE A 268 5.18 -7.35 -3.94
CA PHE A 268 5.16 -7.50 -2.48
C PHE A 268 4.81 -8.91 -2.03
N GLY A 269 4.14 -9.68 -2.86
CA GLY A 269 3.79 -11.07 -2.60
C GLY A 269 2.67 -11.54 -3.51
N LYS A 270 2.23 -12.78 -3.29
CA LYS A 270 1.04 -13.34 -3.95
C LYS A 270 -0.16 -13.37 -3.00
N ASN A 271 0.04 -13.23 -1.68
CA ASN A 271 -1.00 -13.32 -0.67
C ASN A 271 -1.43 -11.93 -0.18
N LEU A 272 -1.75 -11.05 -1.12
CA LEU A 272 -2.24 -9.71 -0.84
C LEU A 272 -3.76 -9.73 -0.66
N LYS A 273 -4.18 -10.33 0.45
CA LYS A 273 -5.57 -10.52 0.86
C LYS A 273 -5.69 -10.16 2.33
N ARG A 274 -6.79 -9.52 2.69
CA ARG A 274 -7.07 -9.13 4.07
C ARG A 274 -8.55 -9.33 4.38
N HIS A 275 -8.83 -10.04 5.45
CA HIS A 275 -10.18 -10.16 5.98
C HIS A 275 -10.42 -9.06 7.00
N HIS A 276 -11.54 -8.35 6.86
CA HIS A 276 -11.93 -7.26 7.75
C HIS A 276 -13.14 -7.69 8.56
N GLN A 277 -13.07 -7.49 9.88
CA GLN A 277 -14.18 -7.73 10.79
C GLN A 277 -14.34 -6.54 11.74
N LEU A 278 -15.58 -6.22 12.08
CA LEU A 278 -15.86 -5.14 13.02
C LEU A 278 -15.20 -5.45 14.38
N THR A 279 -14.22 -4.64 14.75
CA THR A 279 -13.44 -4.84 15.98
C THR A 279 -13.20 -3.51 16.69
N HIS A 280 -13.32 -3.51 18.01
CA HIS A 280 -13.13 -2.30 18.85
C HIS A 280 -11.71 -2.16 19.43
N HIS A 281 -10.76 -3.00 19.02
CA HIS A 281 -9.39 -2.95 19.52
C HIS A 281 -8.63 -1.74 18.96
N PHE A 282 -8.03 -0.92 19.82
CA PHE A 282 -7.30 0.28 19.40
C PHE A 282 -6.15 -0.03 18.41
N LEU A 283 -5.45 -1.14 18.60
CA LEU A 283 -4.31 -1.52 17.74
C LEU A 283 -4.73 -1.86 16.31
N SER A 284 -5.97 -2.31 16.07
CA SER A 284 -6.42 -2.65 14.70
C SER A 284 -6.53 -1.42 13.79
N LYS A 285 -6.53 -0.21 14.36
CA LYS A 285 -6.42 1.06 13.62
C LYS A 285 -5.06 1.26 12.95
N PHE A 286 -4.01 0.60 13.45
CA PHE A 286 -2.64 0.77 12.97
C PHE A 286 -2.09 -0.48 12.31
N PHE A 287 -2.39 -1.65 12.89
CA PHE A 287 -1.80 -2.92 12.47
C PHE A 287 -2.83 -4.04 12.46
N GLN A 288 -2.72 -4.88 11.44
CA GLN A 288 -3.23 -6.24 11.44
C GLN A 288 -2.05 -7.16 11.15
N PHE A 289 -1.87 -8.22 11.95
CA PHE A 289 -0.67 -9.06 11.85
C PHE A 289 -0.82 -10.24 10.89
N ASN A 290 -2.05 -10.66 10.62
CA ASN A 290 -2.36 -11.81 9.76
C ASN A 290 -3.50 -11.50 8.79
N VAL A 291 -3.65 -12.34 7.76
CA VAL A 291 -4.74 -12.25 6.76
C VAL A 291 -6.11 -12.22 7.45
N HIS A 292 -6.30 -13.12 8.40
CA HIS A 292 -7.47 -13.18 9.26
C HIS A 292 -7.20 -12.41 10.54
N GLN A 293 -8.20 -11.69 11.01
CA GLN A 293 -8.16 -11.15 12.36
C GLN A 293 -8.39 -12.31 13.35
N ASP A 294 -7.63 -12.36 14.44
CA ASP A 294 -7.84 -13.38 15.47
C ASP A 294 -9.22 -13.17 16.08
N SER A 295 -10.20 -13.96 15.63
CA SER A 295 -11.47 -14.05 16.33
C SER A 295 -11.19 -14.80 17.63
N TYR A 296 -11.17 -14.08 18.75
CA TYR A 296 -11.40 -14.74 20.04
C TYR A 296 -12.66 -15.58 19.87
N ASP A 297 -12.59 -16.88 20.14
CA ASP A 297 -13.70 -17.83 20.11
C ASP A 297 -14.86 -17.31 20.99
N SER A 298 -15.64 -16.39 20.44
CA SER A 298 -16.82 -15.87 21.07
C SER A 298 -17.94 -16.84 20.75
N ILE A 299 -18.57 -17.35 21.80
CA ILE A 299 -19.81 -18.12 21.79
C ILE A 299 -20.69 -17.65 20.61
N LEU A 300 -20.79 -18.47 19.57
CA LEU A 300 -21.42 -18.09 18.31
C LEU A 300 -22.92 -17.87 18.56
N ASN A 301 -23.33 -16.60 18.53
CA ASN A 301 -24.73 -16.23 18.71
C ASN A 301 -25.46 -16.29 17.36
N CYS A 302 -26.45 -17.18 17.21
CA CYS A 302 -27.22 -17.33 15.96
C CYS A 302 -28.13 -16.12 15.64
N SER A 303 -28.13 -15.07 16.50
CA SER A 303 -29.04 -13.91 16.44
C SER A 303 -28.44 -12.63 15.84
N THR A 304 -27.12 -12.41 15.89
CA THR A 304 -26.49 -11.10 15.54
C THR A 304 -25.57 -11.18 14.34
N ASP A 305 -25.93 -10.56 13.21
CA ASP A 305 -25.13 -10.61 11.97
C ASP A 305 -23.73 -10.00 12.13
N THR A 306 -22.73 -10.74 11.67
CA THR A 306 -21.33 -10.33 11.70
C THR A 306 -21.03 -9.46 10.49
N LYS A 307 -20.64 -8.21 10.74
CA LYS A 307 -20.17 -7.29 9.70
C LYS A 307 -18.72 -7.62 9.37
N GLU A 308 -18.51 -8.14 8.16
CA GLU A 308 -17.22 -8.54 7.64
C GLU A 308 -17.17 -8.32 6.12
N PHE A 309 -15.96 -8.30 5.56
CA PHE A 309 -15.77 -8.41 4.12
C PHE A 309 -14.33 -8.84 3.79
N TRP A 310 -14.13 -9.34 2.57
CA TRP A 310 -12.80 -9.63 2.03
C TRP A 310 -12.24 -8.45 1.24
N GLU A 311 -10.98 -8.10 1.45
CA GLU A 311 -10.20 -7.25 0.56
C GLU A 311 -9.24 -8.12 -0.26
N TRP A 312 -9.37 -8.07 -1.59
CA TRP A 312 -8.56 -8.85 -2.52
C TRP A 312 -7.83 -7.96 -3.53
N GLU A 313 -6.55 -7.72 -3.27
CA GLU A 313 -5.66 -7.14 -4.26
C GLU A 313 -5.35 -8.16 -5.36
N MET A 314 -5.38 -7.73 -6.62
CA MET A 314 -4.98 -8.51 -7.77
C MET A 314 -3.53 -8.25 -8.17
N GLY A 315 -2.89 -9.24 -8.79
CA GLY A 315 -1.62 -9.03 -9.46
C GLY A 315 -1.70 -8.08 -10.66
N ASP A 316 -0.57 -7.48 -11.02
CA ASP A 316 -0.45 -6.46 -12.05
C ASP A 316 -0.32 -7.04 -13.47
N TRP A 317 -0.91 -6.35 -14.45
CA TRP A 317 -0.61 -6.63 -15.85
C TRP A 317 0.83 -6.23 -16.21
N ARG A 318 1.30 -5.08 -15.70
CA ARG A 318 2.60 -4.46 -15.98
C ARG A 318 3.78 -5.42 -16.02
N LYS A 319 3.89 -6.32 -15.04
CA LYS A 319 4.95 -7.34 -14.98
C LYS A 319 4.41 -8.73 -15.08
N SER A 320 3.29 -9.03 -14.43
CA SER A 320 2.80 -10.40 -14.27
C SER A 320 1.78 -10.82 -15.31
N ARG A 321 1.33 -9.90 -16.19
CA ARG A 321 0.30 -10.18 -17.21
C ARG A 321 -0.89 -10.91 -16.58
N ALA A 322 -1.26 -10.48 -15.37
CA ALA A 322 -2.25 -11.16 -14.57
C ALA A 322 -3.68 -10.76 -14.99
N MET A 323 -4.62 -11.70 -14.87
CA MET A 323 -6.05 -11.47 -15.05
C MET A 323 -6.81 -12.31 -14.03
N ARG A 324 -7.82 -11.74 -13.37
CA ARG A 324 -8.68 -12.49 -12.45
C ARG A 324 -10.02 -12.79 -13.10
N ILE A 325 -10.52 -13.99 -12.86
CA ILE A 325 -11.94 -14.30 -13.08
C ILE A 325 -12.57 -14.50 -11.72
N LEU A 326 -13.63 -13.74 -11.42
CA LEU A 326 -14.44 -13.88 -10.21
C LEU A 326 -15.78 -14.48 -10.60
N ALA A 327 -16.27 -15.44 -9.82
CA ALA A 327 -17.53 -16.12 -10.02
C ALA A 327 -18.39 -16.08 -8.75
N ILE A 328 -19.68 -15.82 -8.93
CA ILE A 328 -20.72 -15.85 -7.91
C ILE A 328 -21.66 -17.01 -8.25
N ASP A 329 -21.63 -18.06 -7.43
CA ASP A 329 -22.42 -19.27 -7.60
C ASP A 329 -23.26 -19.50 -6.35
N ARG A 330 -24.58 -19.35 -6.47
CA ARG A 330 -25.54 -19.50 -5.36
C ARG A 330 -25.21 -18.66 -4.11
N GLY A 331 -24.54 -17.52 -4.28
CA GLY A 331 -24.13 -16.61 -3.20
C GLY A 331 -22.69 -16.87 -2.70
N HIS A 332 -22.04 -17.93 -3.15
CA HIS A 332 -20.62 -18.16 -2.91
C HIS A 332 -19.78 -17.36 -3.88
N VAL A 333 -18.83 -16.57 -3.37
CA VAL A 333 -17.90 -15.78 -4.18
C VAL A 333 -16.56 -16.50 -4.23
N SER A 334 -16.10 -16.81 -5.44
CA SER A 334 -14.82 -17.45 -5.72
C SER A 334 -14.08 -16.70 -6.82
N TYR A 335 -12.78 -16.91 -6.92
CA TYR A 335 -11.97 -16.32 -7.97
C TYR A 335 -10.76 -17.18 -8.31
N VAL A 336 -10.20 -16.96 -9.51
CA VAL A 336 -8.92 -17.52 -9.95
C VAL A 336 -8.10 -16.42 -10.59
N ASP A 337 -6.83 -16.32 -10.20
CA ASP A 337 -5.83 -15.45 -10.83
C ASP A 337 -5.06 -16.22 -11.90
N ILE A 338 -4.96 -15.63 -13.09
CA ILE A 338 -4.37 -16.24 -14.29
C ILE A 338 -3.12 -15.46 -14.65
N ASP A 339 -1.99 -16.14 -14.76
CA ASP A 339 -0.73 -15.58 -15.25
C ASP A 339 -0.56 -15.93 -16.75
N PHE A 340 -0.40 -14.90 -17.58
CA PHE A 340 -0.19 -15.04 -19.02
C PHE A 340 1.27 -14.88 -19.47
N LYS A 341 2.26 -14.77 -18.56
CA LYS A 341 3.69 -14.66 -18.91
C LYS A 341 4.18 -15.77 -19.83
N LEU A 342 3.71 -16.99 -19.60
CA LEU A 342 4.11 -18.18 -20.37
C LEU A 342 3.23 -18.40 -21.61
N GLY A 343 2.36 -17.43 -21.94
CA GLY A 343 1.48 -17.47 -23.10
C GLY A 343 -0.01 -17.59 -22.75
N GLY A 344 -0.85 -17.51 -23.78
CA GLY A 344 -2.30 -17.61 -23.64
C GLY A 344 -2.76 -18.98 -23.14
N LYS A 345 -3.54 -19.02 -22.06
CA LYS A 345 -4.24 -20.23 -21.63
C LYS A 345 -5.39 -20.52 -22.58
N LYS A 346 -5.46 -21.77 -23.09
CA LYS A 346 -6.55 -22.22 -23.97
C LYS A 346 -7.73 -22.81 -23.22
N THR A 347 -7.51 -23.24 -21.97
CA THR A 347 -8.53 -23.72 -21.05
C THR A 347 -8.29 -23.09 -19.69
N ILE A 348 -9.36 -22.61 -19.07
CA ILE A 348 -9.36 -21.96 -17.77
C ILE A 348 -10.46 -22.63 -16.95
N ILE A 349 -10.12 -23.07 -15.74
CA ILE A 349 -11.04 -23.72 -14.82
C ILE A 349 -11.19 -22.79 -13.62
N VAL A 350 -12.44 -22.43 -13.28
CA VAL A 350 -12.79 -21.63 -12.11
C VAL A 350 -13.65 -22.47 -11.20
N PRO A 351 -13.05 -23.15 -10.21
CA PRO A 351 -13.82 -23.95 -9.28
C PRO A 351 -14.66 -23.06 -8.35
N THR A 352 -15.98 -23.19 -8.38
CA THR A 352 -16.94 -22.31 -7.70
C THR A 352 -17.35 -22.83 -6.32
N PHE A 353 -17.36 -24.14 -6.12
CA PHE A 353 -17.62 -24.77 -4.82
C PHE A 353 -16.95 -26.16 -4.73
N PRO A 354 -16.42 -26.59 -3.57
CA PRO A 354 -16.29 -25.87 -2.30
C PRO A 354 -15.28 -24.71 -2.37
N LEU A 355 -15.44 -23.70 -1.51
CA LEU A 355 -14.58 -22.50 -1.50
C LEU A 355 -13.18 -22.77 -0.94
N ASP A 356 -12.20 -21.95 -1.36
CA ASP A 356 -10.86 -21.97 -0.78
C ASP A 356 -10.90 -21.48 0.68
N SER A 357 -10.59 -22.36 1.62
CA SER A 357 -10.69 -22.08 3.06
C SER A 357 -9.69 -21.02 3.55
N ARG A 358 -8.71 -20.63 2.74
CA ARG A 358 -7.69 -19.64 3.15
C ARG A 358 -8.19 -18.20 3.00
N PHE A 359 -8.98 -17.90 1.96
CA PHE A 359 -9.30 -16.51 1.59
C PHE A 359 -10.66 -16.28 0.91
N MET A 360 -11.54 -17.28 0.85
CA MET A 360 -12.89 -17.15 0.28
C MET A 360 -14.01 -17.49 1.28
N SER A 361 -13.69 -18.25 2.32
CA SER A 361 -14.62 -18.53 3.42
C SER A 361 -14.86 -17.29 4.28
N THR A 362 -16.08 -17.17 4.81
CA THR A 362 -16.53 -16.04 5.65
C THR A 362 -17.14 -16.56 6.95
N SER A 363 -17.09 -15.77 8.04
CA SER A 363 -17.70 -16.17 9.31
C SER A 363 -19.22 -16.28 9.22
N SER A 364 -19.84 -15.49 8.34
CA SER A 364 -21.26 -15.59 7.96
C SER A 364 -21.59 -16.94 7.34
N THR A 365 -20.75 -17.46 6.43
CA THR A 365 -20.96 -18.79 5.84
C THR A 365 -20.82 -19.91 6.89
N HIS A 366 -19.80 -19.81 7.76
CA HIS A 366 -19.64 -20.72 8.90
C HIS A 366 -20.85 -20.73 9.82
N ARG A 367 -21.39 -19.55 10.15
CA ARG A 367 -22.57 -19.43 10.99
C ARG A 367 -23.82 -19.97 10.33
N ASN A 368 -24.04 -19.67 9.05
CA ASN A 368 -25.16 -20.23 8.29
C ASN A 368 -25.12 -21.76 8.32
N TYR A 369 -23.92 -22.35 8.20
CA TYR A 369 -23.69 -23.80 8.32
C TYR A 369 -24.08 -24.33 9.69
N ARG A 370 -23.51 -23.76 10.75
CA ARG A 370 -23.73 -24.25 12.11
C ARG A 370 -25.17 -24.03 12.60
N CYS A 371 -25.80 -22.93 12.21
CA CYS A 371 -27.20 -22.61 12.57
C CYS A 371 -28.22 -23.22 11.59
N GLN A 372 -27.81 -24.09 10.65
CA GLN A 372 -28.66 -24.77 9.67
C GLN A 372 -29.56 -23.84 8.83
N LYS A 373 -29.10 -22.60 8.57
CA LYS A 373 -29.80 -21.63 7.72
C LYS A 373 -29.47 -21.79 6.22
N ILE A 374 -28.93 -22.94 5.81
CA ILE A 374 -28.40 -23.16 4.44
C ILE A 374 -29.44 -23.81 3.53
N ASN A 375 -29.45 -23.40 2.27
CA ASN A 375 -29.97 -24.21 1.17
C ASN A 375 -29.04 -25.40 0.87
N PHE A 376 -29.35 -26.58 1.44
CA PHE A 376 -28.54 -27.81 1.35
C PHE A 376 -28.15 -28.21 -0.09
N LEU A 377 -28.94 -27.83 -1.09
CA LEU A 377 -28.66 -28.11 -2.51
C LEU A 377 -27.32 -27.54 -3.01
N SER A 378 -26.79 -26.50 -2.36
CA SER A 378 -25.48 -25.92 -2.72
C SER A 378 -24.28 -26.79 -2.33
N TYR A 379 -24.44 -27.67 -1.33
CA TYR A 379 -23.34 -28.48 -0.78
C TYR A 379 -23.25 -29.89 -1.41
N GLU A 380 -24.29 -30.33 -2.10
CA GLU A 380 -24.40 -31.69 -2.66
C GLU A 380 -23.51 -31.96 -3.86
N THR A 381 -22.90 -30.92 -4.45
CA THR A 381 -22.07 -31.05 -5.64
C THR A 381 -20.77 -30.25 -5.53
N VAL A 382 -19.68 -30.80 -6.05
CA VAL A 382 -18.47 -30.06 -6.41
C VAL A 382 -18.74 -29.37 -7.75
N ARG A 383 -18.41 -28.09 -7.88
CA ARG A 383 -18.84 -27.23 -8.99
C ARG A 383 -17.68 -26.42 -9.55
N ALA A 384 -17.63 -26.30 -10.87
CA ALA A 384 -16.62 -25.50 -11.55
C ALA A 384 -17.09 -25.00 -12.92
N LEU A 385 -16.75 -23.75 -13.24
CA LEU A 385 -16.85 -23.22 -14.58
C LEU A 385 -15.60 -23.62 -15.38
N VAL A 386 -15.79 -24.10 -16.61
CA VAL A 386 -14.70 -24.45 -17.51
C VAL A 386 -14.84 -23.64 -18.80
N PHE A 387 -13.90 -22.74 -19.03
CA PHE A 387 -13.83 -21.93 -20.24
C PHE A 387 -12.75 -22.48 -21.15
N SER A 388 -13.06 -22.75 -22.41
CA SER A 388 -12.07 -23.26 -23.35
C SER A 388 -12.28 -22.76 -24.77
N ALA A 389 -11.16 -22.56 -25.48
CA ALA A 389 -11.15 -22.29 -26.92
C ALA A 389 -11.43 -23.55 -27.76
N SER A 390 -11.48 -24.73 -27.14
CA SER A 390 -11.76 -26.00 -27.81
C SER A 390 -12.78 -26.81 -27.01
N PRO A 391 -13.63 -27.63 -27.65
CA PRO A 391 -14.60 -28.46 -26.93
C PRO A 391 -13.92 -29.33 -25.86
N ILE A 392 -14.52 -29.37 -24.68
CA ILE A 392 -14.07 -30.18 -23.53
C ILE A 392 -14.68 -31.58 -23.63
N VAL A 393 -13.84 -32.60 -23.48
CA VAL A 393 -14.23 -34.02 -23.55
C VAL A 393 -14.48 -34.60 -22.16
N SER A 394 -13.63 -34.26 -21.20
CA SER A 394 -13.77 -34.74 -19.83
C SER A 394 -13.35 -33.68 -18.81
N VAL A 395 -14.01 -33.71 -17.67
CA VAL A 395 -13.66 -32.91 -16.49
C VAL A 395 -13.71 -33.83 -15.28
N VAL A 396 -12.66 -33.83 -14.45
CA VAL A 396 -12.52 -34.73 -13.31
C VAL A 396 -12.17 -33.90 -12.07
N ALA A 397 -12.94 -34.09 -11.01
CA ALA A 397 -12.65 -33.56 -9.68
C ALA A 397 -11.88 -34.60 -8.86
N ARG A 398 -10.79 -34.19 -8.23
CA ARG A 398 -9.97 -35.00 -7.33
C ARG A 398 -9.83 -34.33 -5.97
N ILE A 399 -10.00 -35.11 -4.91
CA ILE A 399 -9.80 -34.64 -3.54
C ILE A 399 -8.72 -35.48 -2.86
N TYR A 400 -7.78 -34.77 -2.22
CA TYR A 400 -6.66 -35.34 -1.50
C TYR A 400 -6.79 -35.09 -0.01
N ASP A 401 -6.38 -36.07 0.81
CA ASP A 401 -6.25 -35.95 2.27
C ASP A 401 -4.78 -35.68 2.64
N SER A 402 -4.53 -34.63 3.42
CA SER A 402 -3.19 -34.25 3.88
C SER A 402 -2.80 -34.88 5.23
N SER A 403 -3.74 -35.51 5.96
CA SER A 403 -3.49 -36.10 7.28
C SER A 403 -2.35 -37.14 7.34
N PRO A 404 -2.07 -37.96 6.29
CA PRO A 404 -0.95 -38.89 6.32
C PRO A 404 0.43 -38.23 6.20
N GLY A 405 0.51 -36.90 6.08
CA GLY A 405 1.74 -36.16 5.78
C GLY A 405 2.14 -36.19 4.29
N VAL A 406 1.42 -36.95 3.47
CA VAL A 406 1.50 -36.99 2.00
C VAL A 406 0.07 -36.87 1.46
N LEU A 407 -0.11 -36.12 0.38
CA LEU A 407 -1.42 -35.97 -0.27
C LEU A 407 -1.86 -37.32 -0.86
N SER A 408 -2.83 -37.96 -0.21
CA SER A 408 -3.43 -39.21 -0.67
C SER A 408 -4.75 -38.94 -1.39
N LEU A 409 -4.92 -39.47 -2.60
CA LEU A 409 -6.17 -39.33 -3.35
C LEU A 409 -7.26 -40.19 -2.69
N ILE A 410 -8.34 -39.55 -2.24
CA ILE A 410 -9.45 -40.22 -1.53
C ILE A 410 -10.79 -40.12 -2.28
N PHE A 411 -10.90 -39.23 -3.26
CA PHE A 411 -12.08 -39.09 -4.10
C PHE A 411 -11.68 -38.66 -5.50
N GLU A 412 -12.23 -39.35 -6.49
CA GLU A 412 -12.12 -39.00 -7.90
C GLU A 412 -13.50 -39.19 -8.54
N ALA A 413 -13.99 -38.15 -9.21
CA ALA A 413 -15.29 -38.20 -9.88
C ALA A 413 -15.27 -37.43 -11.19
N SER A 414 -15.85 -38.03 -12.24
CA SER A 414 -16.14 -37.33 -13.48
C SER A 414 -17.25 -36.31 -13.25
N MET A 415 -17.01 -35.07 -13.66
CA MET A 415 -17.99 -33.99 -13.58
C MET A 415 -18.85 -33.98 -14.84
N LYS A 416 -20.15 -33.80 -14.69
CA LYS A 416 -21.10 -33.68 -15.80
C LYS A 416 -21.36 -32.21 -16.09
N LYS A 417 -21.36 -31.84 -17.38
CA LYS A 417 -21.81 -30.53 -17.83
C LYS A 417 -23.32 -30.40 -17.57
N LEU A 418 -23.74 -29.37 -16.85
CA LEU A 418 -25.14 -29.03 -16.73
C LEU A 418 -25.61 -28.43 -18.05
N VAL A 419 -26.58 -29.10 -18.69
CA VAL A 419 -27.23 -28.62 -19.90
C VAL A 419 -28.42 -27.78 -19.45
N ASP A 420 -28.27 -26.47 -19.51
CA ASP A 420 -29.35 -25.51 -19.35
C ASP A 420 -29.60 -24.84 -20.71
N ASN A 421 -30.80 -24.28 -20.92
CA ASN A 421 -31.12 -23.51 -22.12
C ASN A 421 -30.30 -22.21 -22.22
N SER A 422 -29.51 -21.87 -21.18
CA SER A 422 -28.56 -20.76 -21.21
C SER A 422 -27.39 -21.02 -22.16
N SER A 423 -27.12 -20.09 -23.07
CA SER A 423 -26.06 -20.21 -24.07
C SER A 423 -24.65 -19.84 -23.55
N ARG A 424 -24.54 -19.36 -22.31
CA ARG A 424 -23.34 -18.69 -21.80
C ARG A 424 -22.60 -19.55 -20.78
N GLY A 425 -21.38 -20.00 -21.13
CA GLY A 425 -20.44 -20.69 -20.23
C GLY A 425 -20.80 -22.16 -19.90
N ASP A 426 -19.79 -22.95 -19.52
CA ASP A 426 -19.96 -24.37 -19.22
C ASP A 426 -19.74 -24.64 -17.72
N LEU A 427 -20.82 -24.97 -17.01
CA LEU A 427 -20.79 -25.37 -15.61
C LEU A 427 -20.75 -26.89 -15.50
N TYR A 428 -19.74 -27.40 -14.80
CA TYR A 428 -19.55 -28.82 -14.52
C TYR A 428 -19.83 -29.11 -13.04
N VAL A 429 -20.51 -30.23 -12.77
CA VAL A 429 -20.85 -30.67 -11.42
C VAL A 429 -20.53 -32.14 -11.18
N ALA A 430 -20.06 -32.48 -9.98
CA ALA A 430 -19.92 -33.86 -9.53
C ALA A 430 -20.61 -34.05 -8.17
N PRO A 431 -21.54 -35.01 -8.05
CA PRO A 431 -22.17 -35.32 -6.77
C PRO A 431 -21.14 -35.96 -5.82
N TRP A 432 -21.28 -35.66 -4.53
CA TRP A 432 -20.42 -36.19 -3.48
C TRP A 432 -21.13 -36.21 -2.13
N ASN A 433 -20.62 -36.99 -1.18
CA ASN A 433 -21.07 -36.94 0.20
C ASN A 433 -20.26 -35.89 0.97
N TYR A 434 -20.66 -34.62 0.90
CA TYR A 434 -19.93 -33.51 1.53
C TYR A 434 -19.70 -33.70 3.03
N LYS A 435 -20.60 -34.40 3.73
CA LYS A 435 -20.48 -34.69 5.17
C LYS A 435 -19.27 -35.55 5.51
N ALA A 436 -18.79 -36.36 4.57
CA ALA A 436 -17.56 -37.14 4.74
C ALA A 436 -16.30 -36.26 4.78
N PHE A 437 -16.41 -34.99 4.37
CA PHE A 437 -15.32 -34.02 4.33
C PHE A 437 -15.50 -32.91 5.39
N GLU A 438 -16.38 -33.12 6.38
CA GLU A 438 -16.43 -32.28 7.58
C GLU A 438 -15.25 -32.60 8.49
N ASP A 439 -14.43 -31.58 8.79
CA ASP A 439 -13.26 -31.74 9.65
C ASP A 439 -12.98 -30.45 10.43
N PRO A 440 -12.48 -30.52 11.68
CA PRO A 440 -12.06 -29.33 12.42
C PRO A 440 -10.81 -28.65 11.83
N SER A 441 -10.01 -29.35 11.02
CA SER A 441 -8.85 -28.79 10.32
C SER A 441 -9.28 -28.24 8.94
N PRO A 442 -9.26 -26.90 8.74
CA PRO A 442 -9.73 -26.25 7.52
C PRO A 442 -8.86 -26.50 6.27
N ASP A 443 -7.72 -27.16 6.43
CA ASP A 443 -6.69 -27.42 5.42
C ASP A 443 -6.35 -28.91 5.27
N ARG A 444 -7.20 -29.80 5.79
CA ARG A 444 -7.05 -31.25 5.63
C ARG A 444 -7.30 -31.70 4.18
N PHE A 445 -8.40 -31.27 3.59
CA PHE A 445 -8.83 -31.72 2.27
C PHE A 445 -8.47 -30.71 1.18
N TRP A 446 -7.94 -31.21 0.07
CA TRP A 446 -7.46 -30.41 -1.05
C TRP A 446 -8.16 -30.79 -2.34
N LEU A 447 -8.74 -29.82 -3.03
CA LEU A 447 -9.41 -30.00 -4.32
C LEU A 447 -8.47 -29.67 -5.48
N GLN A 448 -8.49 -30.52 -6.50
CA GLN A 448 -7.93 -30.24 -7.81
C GLN A 448 -8.92 -30.66 -8.90
N ILE A 449 -9.06 -29.84 -9.94
CA ILE A 449 -9.93 -30.14 -11.08
C ILE A 449 -9.07 -30.18 -12.34
N GLU A 450 -9.26 -31.23 -13.14
CA GLU A 450 -8.62 -31.42 -14.43
C GLU A 450 -9.67 -31.36 -15.54
N ALA A 451 -9.42 -30.58 -16.58
CA ALA A 451 -10.22 -30.58 -17.80
C ALA A 451 -9.37 -30.99 -19.00
N THR A 452 -9.88 -31.89 -19.82
CA THR A 452 -9.23 -32.37 -21.05
C THR A 452 -10.03 -31.97 -22.27
N ASP A 453 -9.37 -31.30 -23.21
CA ASP A 453 -9.99 -30.88 -24.46
C ASP A 453 -9.99 -31.99 -25.53
N ILE A 454 -10.67 -31.74 -26.65
CA ILE A 454 -10.74 -32.65 -27.81
C ILE A 454 -9.38 -32.92 -28.46
N MET A 455 -8.40 -32.04 -28.25
CA MET A 455 -7.02 -32.22 -28.70
C MET A 455 -6.17 -33.03 -27.70
N ARG A 456 -6.80 -33.61 -26.67
CA ARG A 456 -6.18 -34.36 -25.57
C ARG A 456 -5.18 -33.55 -24.74
N ARG A 457 -5.37 -32.24 -24.66
CA ARG A 457 -4.59 -31.37 -23.78
C ARG A 457 -5.31 -31.26 -22.44
N SER A 458 -4.62 -31.67 -21.38
CA SER A 458 -5.12 -31.49 -20.01
C SER A 458 -4.71 -30.13 -19.45
N SER A 459 -5.60 -29.55 -18.66
CA SER A 459 -5.36 -28.35 -17.86
C SER A 459 -5.80 -28.63 -16.44
N LEU A 460 -4.93 -28.37 -15.47
CA LEU A 460 -5.21 -28.57 -14.06
C LEU A 460 -5.34 -27.23 -13.34
N THR A 461 -6.21 -27.20 -12.33
CA THR A 461 -6.21 -26.13 -11.35
C THR A 461 -5.02 -26.28 -10.40
N ASP A 462 -4.65 -25.18 -9.76
CA ASP A 462 -3.83 -25.25 -8.56
C ASP A 462 -4.57 -26.07 -7.49
N LEU A 463 -3.81 -26.78 -6.67
CA LEU A 463 -4.32 -27.46 -5.49
C LEU A 463 -4.77 -26.41 -4.48
N ARG A 464 -6.03 -26.53 -4.01
CA ARG A 464 -6.59 -25.61 -3.01
C ARG A 464 -7.20 -26.35 -1.82
N PRO A 465 -6.96 -25.92 -0.59
CA PRO A 465 -7.63 -26.49 0.57
C PRO A 465 -9.08 -25.99 0.61
N PHE A 466 -9.97 -26.81 1.15
CA PHE A 466 -11.34 -26.39 1.40
C PHE A 466 -11.83 -26.91 2.75
N SER A 467 -12.86 -26.24 3.26
CA SER A 467 -13.52 -26.59 4.51
C SER A 467 -15.02 -26.51 4.31
N ILE A 468 -15.72 -27.63 4.47
CA ILE A 468 -17.18 -27.71 4.33
C ILE A 468 -17.89 -26.97 5.45
N ASN A 469 -17.42 -27.11 6.68
CA ASN A 469 -17.86 -26.31 7.80
C ASN A 469 -17.42 -24.84 7.71
N SER A 470 -16.80 -24.39 6.60
CA SER A 470 -16.40 -23.01 6.34
C SER A 470 -15.47 -22.41 7.41
N LEU A 471 -14.62 -23.26 8.00
CA LEU A 471 -13.53 -22.83 8.85
C LEU A 471 -12.40 -22.24 8.00
N ASN A 472 -11.71 -21.25 8.56
CA ASN A 472 -10.65 -20.53 7.85
C ASN A 472 -9.28 -21.18 8.11
N ALA A 473 -8.60 -21.58 7.04
CA ALA A 473 -7.21 -22.02 7.13
C ALA A 473 -6.29 -20.84 7.40
N LYS A 474 -5.38 -21.01 8.37
CA LYS A 474 -4.45 -19.95 8.76
C LYS A 474 -3.48 -19.68 7.61
N LEU A 475 -3.42 -18.42 7.18
CA LEU A 475 -2.47 -17.92 6.21
C LEU A 475 -1.69 -16.76 6.83
N SER A 476 -0.38 -16.93 6.93
CA SER A 476 0.51 -15.89 7.44
C SER A 476 1.09 -15.06 6.30
N TRP A 477 1.16 -13.75 6.51
CA TRP A 477 1.87 -12.86 5.61
C TRP A 477 3.39 -13.01 5.76
N THR A 478 4.09 -12.91 4.64
CA THR A 478 5.51 -12.56 4.68
C THR A 478 5.68 -11.13 5.22
N TRP A 479 6.88 -10.78 5.67
CA TRP A 479 7.17 -9.40 6.12
C TRP A 479 6.83 -8.33 5.07
N ARG A 480 6.98 -8.63 3.77
CA ARG A 480 6.64 -7.69 2.70
C ARG A 480 5.13 -7.52 2.56
N GLU A 481 4.37 -8.61 2.59
CA GLU A 481 2.90 -8.60 2.55
C GLU A 481 2.33 -7.91 3.79
N PHE A 482 2.88 -8.17 4.98
CA PHE A 482 2.49 -7.48 6.22
C PHE A 482 2.71 -5.96 6.13
N LEU A 483 3.86 -5.53 5.61
CA LEU A 483 4.15 -4.09 5.48
C LEU A 483 3.17 -3.37 4.56
N VAL A 484 2.61 -4.04 3.55
CA VAL A 484 1.70 -3.38 2.60
C VAL A 484 0.22 -3.63 2.87
N MET A 485 -0.17 -4.75 3.50
CA MET A 485 -1.57 -5.04 3.84
C MET A 485 -1.89 -4.80 5.32
N GLY A 486 -0.96 -5.13 6.21
CA GLY A 486 -1.15 -5.09 7.66
C GLY A 486 -0.95 -3.70 8.26
N CYS A 487 0.03 -2.92 7.77
CA CYS A 487 0.32 -1.58 8.26
C CYS A 487 -0.62 -0.53 7.64
N GLN A 488 -1.35 0.22 8.47
CA GLN A 488 -2.20 1.33 8.02
C GLN A 488 -1.37 2.60 7.91
N TRP A 489 -0.70 2.80 6.78
CA TRP A 489 0.32 3.84 6.62
C TRP A 489 -0.20 5.27 6.83
N ALA A 490 -1.45 5.54 6.42
CA ALA A 490 -2.09 6.82 6.65
C ALA A 490 -2.19 7.15 8.14
N ALA A 491 -2.63 6.18 8.96
CA ALA A 491 -2.72 6.33 10.40
C ALA A 491 -1.33 6.36 11.08
N LEU A 492 -0.34 5.68 10.51
CA LEU A 492 1.02 5.60 11.05
C LEU A 492 1.89 6.83 10.78
N TYR A 493 1.57 7.64 9.76
CA TYR A 493 2.42 8.74 9.31
C TYR A 493 2.79 9.71 10.45
N TYR A 494 1.79 10.32 11.10
CA TYR A 494 2.03 11.29 12.17
C TYR A 494 2.68 10.68 13.42
N PRO A 495 2.23 9.51 13.93
CA PRO A 495 2.92 8.83 15.03
C PRO A 495 4.40 8.57 14.75
N LEU A 496 4.76 8.09 13.55
CA LEU A 496 6.15 7.82 13.18
C LEU A 496 6.97 9.11 13.06
N LEU A 497 6.41 10.15 12.44
CA LEU A 497 7.04 11.46 12.30
C LEU A 497 7.37 12.05 13.67
N TRP A 498 6.34 12.21 14.52
CA TRP A 498 6.49 12.88 15.81
C TRP A 498 7.35 12.08 16.78
N SER A 499 7.15 10.75 16.89
CA SER A 499 7.98 9.91 17.76
C SER A 499 9.47 10.02 17.41
N THR A 500 9.81 10.07 16.11
CA THR A 500 11.20 10.20 15.67
C THR A 500 11.76 11.59 15.93
N LEU A 501 10.98 12.65 15.68
CA LEU A 501 11.40 14.02 15.99
C LEU A 501 11.62 14.22 17.49
N TYR A 502 10.69 13.74 18.34
CA TYR A 502 10.84 13.78 19.79
C TYR A 502 12.07 12.99 20.24
N PHE A 503 12.30 11.79 19.71
CA PHE A 503 13.49 11.01 20.03
C PHE A 503 14.79 11.78 19.72
N MET A 504 14.89 12.42 18.55
CA MET A 504 16.06 13.24 18.21
C MET A 504 16.21 14.48 19.10
N LEU A 505 15.10 15.16 19.42
CA LEU A 505 15.10 16.28 20.37
C LEU A 505 15.56 15.85 21.77
N THR A 506 15.10 14.69 22.26
CA THR A 506 15.51 14.11 23.53
C THR A 506 17.02 13.83 23.55
N ILE A 507 17.56 13.25 22.48
CA ILE A 507 19.01 13.01 22.31
C ILE A 507 19.81 14.32 22.41
N LEU A 508 19.29 15.44 21.90
CA LEU A 508 19.99 16.73 21.92
C LEU A 508 19.85 17.48 23.25
N LEU A 509 18.64 17.50 23.83
CA LEU A 509 18.30 18.38 24.95
C LEU A 509 18.63 17.77 26.32
N ILE A 510 18.38 16.48 26.54
CA ILE A 510 18.65 15.83 27.84
C ILE A 510 20.13 15.96 28.25
N PRO A 511 21.12 15.63 27.39
CA PRO A 511 22.52 15.70 27.78
C PRO A 511 22.96 17.12 28.10
N LYS A 512 22.42 18.10 27.36
CA LYS A 512 22.67 19.53 27.60
C LYS A 512 22.08 19.99 28.92
N ALA A 513 20.85 19.55 29.24
CA ALA A 513 20.22 19.83 30.53
C ALA A 513 21.01 19.20 31.68
N VAL A 514 21.48 17.95 31.55
CA VAL A 514 22.33 17.31 32.56
C VAL A 514 23.61 18.10 32.77
N LEU A 515 24.27 18.58 31.71
CA LEU A 515 25.48 19.40 31.83
C LEU A 515 25.25 20.76 32.52
N ILE A 516 24.05 21.34 32.41
CA ILE A 516 23.71 22.64 32.98
C ILE A 516 23.23 22.51 34.44
N PHE A 517 22.31 21.57 34.69
CA PHE A 517 21.61 21.44 35.97
C PHE A 517 22.26 20.40 36.91
N SER A 518 23.12 19.54 36.40
CA SER A 518 23.86 18.56 37.20
C SER A 518 25.36 18.86 37.13
N LYS A 519 26.06 18.78 38.27
CA LYS A 519 27.54 18.74 38.27
C LYS A 519 28.09 17.41 37.74
N LYS A 520 27.23 16.44 37.37
CA LYS A 520 27.64 15.13 36.83
C LYS A 520 28.10 15.24 35.37
N GLN A 521 29.40 15.12 35.17
CA GLN A 521 30.01 14.97 33.85
C GLN A 521 30.22 13.48 33.55
N PHE A 522 29.71 13.00 32.43
CA PHE A 522 29.98 11.66 31.92
C PHE A 522 31.11 11.76 30.91
N THR A 523 32.29 11.29 31.29
CA THR A 523 33.49 11.29 30.43
C THR A 523 33.86 9.86 30.05
N TYR A 524 34.70 9.72 29.03
CA TYR A 524 35.26 8.42 28.65
C TYR A 524 35.95 7.73 29.84
N LEU A 525 36.66 8.49 30.68
CA LEU A 525 37.32 7.95 31.88
C LEU A 525 36.31 7.40 32.91
N ASN A 526 35.18 8.09 33.11
CA ASN A 526 34.11 7.59 33.99
C ASN A 526 33.51 6.28 33.48
N PHE A 527 33.39 6.12 32.16
CA PHE A 527 32.95 4.85 31.55
C PHE A 527 34.01 3.74 31.65
N VAL A 528 35.29 4.06 31.48
CA VAL A 528 36.39 3.08 31.65
C VAL A 528 36.48 2.61 33.10
N ALA A 529 36.28 3.52 34.07
CA ALA A 529 36.28 3.23 35.49
C ALA A 529 35.05 2.41 35.93
N ASP A 530 33.88 2.74 35.41
CA ASP A 530 32.62 2.03 35.69
C ASP A 530 31.87 1.77 34.38
N LYS A 531 32.05 0.55 33.87
CA LYS A 531 31.55 0.06 32.57
C LYS A 531 30.02 -0.10 32.50
N GLY A 532 29.28 0.64 33.32
CA GLY A 532 27.83 0.69 33.32
C GLY A 532 27.24 1.23 32.02
N PHE A 533 26.08 0.69 31.62
CA PHE A 533 25.34 1.10 30.44
C PHE A 533 24.93 2.58 30.46
N ILE A 534 24.53 3.09 31.63
CA ILE A 534 24.16 4.50 31.83
C ILE A 534 25.36 5.42 31.60
N ASN A 535 26.54 5.05 32.10
CA ASN A 535 27.77 5.84 31.92
C ASN A 535 28.19 5.88 30.44
N CYS A 536 28.05 4.75 29.73
CA CYS A 536 28.31 4.67 28.29
C CYS A 536 27.39 5.62 27.49
N ILE A 537 26.07 5.51 27.67
CA ILE A 537 25.10 6.37 26.97
C ILE A 537 25.28 7.83 27.36
N GLY A 538 25.41 8.11 28.66
CA GLY A 538 25.61 9.47 29.16
C GLY A 538 26.85 10.13 28.56
N TRP A 539 27.95 9.39 28.47
CA TRP A 539 29.18 9.87 27.84
C TRP A 539 28.98 10.13 26.34
N LEU A 540 28.52 9.14 25.58
CA LEU A 540 28.30 9.29 24.12
C LEU A 540 27.46 10.52 23.81
N LEU A 541 26.35 10.71 24.52
CA LEU A 541 25.44 11.82 24.30
C LEU A 541 26.02 13.18 24.72
N GLN A 542 26.80 13.26 25.80
CA GLN A 542 27.44 14.52 26.23
C GLN A 542 28.57 14.98 25.29
N GLU A 543 29.24 14.09 24.58
CA GLU A 543 30.32 14.46 23.65
C GLU A 543 29.83 15.38 22.52
N LEU A 544 28.61 15.19 22.02
CA LEU A 544 28.04 16.07 21.00
C LEU A 544 27.87 17.50 21.53
N CYS A 545 27.52 17.68 22.80
CA CYS A 545 27.38 19.00 23.42
C CYS A 545 28.69 19.80 23.47
N LYS A 546 29.84 19.14 23.35
CA LYS A 546 31.17 19.77 23.26
C LYS A 546 31.50 20.29 21.86
N VAL A 547 30.64 20.05 20.88
CA VAL A 547 30.75 20.58 19.51
C VAL A 547 29.58 21.53 19.23
N PRO A 548 29.56 22.74 19.83
CA PRO A 548 28.37 23.58 19.94
C PRO A 548 27.76 23.95 18.58
N ILE A 549 28.58 24.26 17.57
CA ILE A 549 28.10 24.63 16.23
C ILE A 549 27.32 23.48 15.57
N VAL A 550 27.78 22.22 15.71
CA VAL A 550 27.06 21.06 15.15
C VAL A 550 25.78 20.82 15.93
N TRP A 551 25.83 20.89 17.26
CA TRP A 551 24.67 20.72 18.12
C TRP A 551 23.57 21.74 17.82
N PHE A 552 23.90 23.04 17.81
CA PHE A 552 22.96 24.11 17.46
C PHE A 552 22.47 23.97 16.02
N GLY A 553 23.35 23.61 15.08
CA GLY A 553 22.99 23.42 13.68
C GLY A 553 21.95 22.31 13.48
N ILE A 554 22.11 21.16 14.14
CA ILE A 554 21.12 20.08 14.08
C ILE A 554 19.81 20.52 14.75
N LEU A 555 19.87 21.18 15.93
CA LEU A 555 18.68 21.65 16.63
C LEU A 555 17.86 22.66 15.80
N ILE A 556 18.54 23.67 15.21
CA ILE A 556 17.91 24.65 14.32
C ILE A 556 17.33 23.95 13.09
N TYR A 557 18.03 22.94 12.54
CA TYR A 557 17.52 22.19 11.40
C TYR A 557 16.25 21.39 11.73
N LEU A 558 16.18 20.77 12.91
CA LEU A 558 14.95 20.09 13.36
C LEU A 558 13.79 21.08 13.48
N PHE A 559 14.03 22.27 14.02
CA PHE A 559 13.01 23.33 14.08
C PHE A 559 12.61 23.80 12.68
N TYR A 560 13.57 23.94 11.77
CA TYR A 560 13.33 24.29 10.37
C TYR A 560 12.38 23.30 9.69
N LEU A 561 12.58 21.98 9.89
CA LEU A 561 11.72 20.95 9.30
C LEU A 561 10.26 21.01 9.78
N ILE A 562 10.00 21.59 10.95
CA ILE A 562 8.65 21.72 11.51
C ILE A 562 8.02 23.06 11.14
N THR A 563 8.81 24.14 11.06
CA THR A 563 8.27 25.50 10.98
C THR A 563 8.33 26.14 9.60
N PHE A 564 9.22 25.68 8.72
CA PHE A 564 9.43 26.28 7.41
C PHE A 564 9.13 25.30 6.27
N PRO A 565 8.79 25.81 5.08
CA PRO A 565 8.74 24.99 3.88
C PRO A 565 10.09 24.36 3.57
N TRP A 566 10.06 23.07 3.21
CA TRP A 566 11.26 22.31 2.87
C TRP A 566 11.77 22.70 1.48
N PHE A 567 10.86 22.86 0.53
CA PHE A 567 11.16 23.23 -0.85
C PHE A 567 9.94 23.75 -1.62
N ILE A 568 10.20 24.47 -2.71
CA ILE A 568 9.20 25.07 -3.60
C ILE A 568 9.32 24.47 -5.01
N GLY A 569 8.22 23.98 -5.58
CA GLY A 569 8.26 23.28 -6.86
C GLY A 569 6.97 23.35 -7.67
N ARG A 570 7.06 22.89 -8.92
CA ARG A 570 5.90 22.73 -9.81
C ARG A 570 5.19 21.44 -9.48
N VAL A 571 3.99 21.58 -8.94
CA VAL A 571 3.19 20.45 -8.44
C VAL A 571 2.28 19.87 -9.52
N PHE A 572 1.86 20.71 -10.48
CA PHE A 572 0.95 20.35 -11.57
C PHE A 572 1.62 20.41 -12.94
N THR A 573 0.96 19.84 -13.96
CA THR A 573 1.48 19.75 -15.33
C THR A 573 1.42 21.08 -16.08
N ASP A 574 0.43 21.94 -15.78
CA ASP A 574 0.24 23.22 -16.45
C ASP A 574 1.34 24.27 -16.14
N GLY A 575 2.09 24.06 -15.05
CA GLY A 575 3.23 24.89 -14.64
C GLY A 575 2.86 26.30 -14.19
N LYS A 576 1.57 26.61 -14.01
CA LYS A 576 1.07 27.96 -13.70
C LYS A 576 1.34 28.37 -12.26
N ASP A 577 1.12 27.47 -11.30
CA ASP A 577 1.36 27.73 -9.88
C ASP A 577 2.47 26.83 -9.31
N LYS A 578 3.33 27.44 -8.48
CA LYS A 578 4.29 26.71 -7.65
C LYS A 578 3.67 26.48 -6.28
N GLY A 579 3.81 25.26 -5.77
CA GLY A 579 3.49 24.91 -4.39
C GLY A 579 4.75 24.86 -3.53
N TYR A 580 4.57 24.89 -2.22
CA TYR A 580 5.66 24.62 -1.27
C TYR A 580 5.32 23.44 -0.37
N MET A 581 6.30 22.58 -0.11
CA MET A 581 6.08 21.36 0.68
C MET A 581 6.44 21.59 2.14
N THR A 582 5.59 21.10 3.04
CA THR A 582 5.84 21.01 4.49
C THR A 582 5.68 19.56 4.95
N TYR A 583 5.83 19.30 6.26
CA TYR A 583 5.52 17.99 6.83
C TYR A 583 4.00 17.69 6.86
N MET A 584 3.13 18.68 6.61
CA MET A 584 1.68 18.53 6.61
C MET A 584 1.09 18.28 5.21
N GLY A 585 1.86 18.56 4.16
CA GLY A 585 1.41 18.39 2.78
C GLY A 585 2.08 19.39 1.84
N TRP A 586 1.63 19.38 0.59
CA TRP A 586 1.86 20.46 -0.35
C TRP A 586 0.88 21.59 -0.09
N VAL A 587 1.41 22.80 0.04
CA VAL A 587 0.60 24.00 0.08
C VAL A 587 0.48 24.56 -1.32
N VAL A 588 -0.75 24.57 -1.83
CA VAL A 588 -1.10 25.13 -3.15
C VAL A 588 -2.13 26.24 -2.97
N LYS A 589 -2.28 27.10 -3.98
CA LYS A 589 -3.37 28.09 -4.00
C LYS A 589 -4.67 27.35 -4.31
N SER A 590 -5.70 27.57 -3.48
CA SER A 590 -7.02 27.02 -3.74
C SER A 590 -7.57 27.57 -5.05
N ILE A 591 -8.12 26.67 -5.88
CA ILE A 591 -8.76 27.00 -7.15
C ILE A 591 -10.15 27.61 -6.90
N ASP A 592 -10.83 27.17 -5.84
CA ASP A 592 -12.24 27.51 -5.57
C ASP A 592 -12.43 28.59 -4.50
N GLN A 593 -11.47 28.79 -3.59
CA GLN A 593 -11.58 29.79 -2.52
C GLN A 593 -10.52 30.89 -2.66
N LYS A 594 -10.91 32.01 -3.27
CA LYS A 594 -10.23 33.33 -3.35
C LYS A 594 -9.00 33.47 -2.41
N GLY A 595 -7.86 32.94 -2.81
CA GLY A 595 -6.56 33.16 -2.17
C GLY A 595 -6.26 32.38 -0.88
N LYS A 596 -7.06 31.38 -0.47
CA LYS A 596 -6.69 30.52 0.67
C LYS A 596 -5.71 29.42 0.24
N HIS A 597 -4.78 29.11 1.14
CA HIS A 597 -3.81 28.04 0.98
C HIS A 597 -4.40 26.72 1.48
N GLU A 598 -4.32 25.67 0.66
CA GLU A 598 -4.82 24.33 0.98
C GLU A 598 -3.65 23.35 1.11
N TYR A 599 -3.72 22.46 2.10
CA TYR A 599 -2.77 21.37 2.29
C TYR A 599 -3.29 20.12 1.59
N ILE A 600 -2.56 19.66 0.58
CA ILE A 600 -2.91 18.46 -0.20
C ILE A 600 -1.79 17.42 -0.17
N GLY A 601 -2.15 16.15 -0.40
CA GLY A 601 -1.18 15.05 -0.46
C GLY A 601 -0.64 14.57 0.88
N SER A 602 -1.35 14.80 1.98
CA SER A 602 -1.12 14.06 3.23
C SER A 602 -2.04 12.84 3.24
N PRO A 603 -1.53 11.61 3.36
CA PRO A 603 -0.20 11.23 3.84
C PRO A 603 0.86 10.94 2.75
N ASP A 604 0.60 11.18 1.47
CA ASP A 604 1.49 10.84 0.35
C ASP A 604 2.91 11.39 0.49
N ILE A 605 3.04 12.60 1.04
CA ILE A 605 4.33 13.24 1.34
C ILE A 605 5.22 12.42 2.28
N MET A 606 4.67 11.42 2.98
CA MET A 606 5.39 10.50 3.85
C MET A 606 6.62 9.89 3.15
N VAL A 607 6.50 9.56 1.86
CA VAL A 607 7.60 8.96 1.08
C VAL A 607 8.83 9.89 1.04
N THR A 608 8.60 11.20 1.04
CA THR A 608 9.67 12.21 1.10
C THR A 608 10.08 12.51 2.54
N VAL A 609 9.09 12.75 3.42
CA VAL A 609 9.32 13.20 4.79
C VAL A 609 10.01 12.13 5.63
N LEU A 610 9.45 10.92 5.71
CA LEU A 610 10.04 9.84 6.48
C LEU A 610 11.36 9.36 5.86
N SER A 611 11.49 9.38 4.53
CA SER A 611 12.76 9.03 3.90
C SER A 611 13.88 9.98 4.34
N HIS A 612 13.61 11.29 4.37
CA HIS A 612 14.59 12.27 4.83
C HIS A 612 14.91 12.09 6.32
N ILE A 613 13.90 11.96 7.16
CA ILE A 613 14.08 11.88 8.62
C ILE A 613 14.84 10.60 9.00
N PHE A 614 14.45 9.43 8.49
CA PHE A 614 15.04 8.16 8.87
C PHE A 614 16.36 7.83 8.17
N TYR A 615 16.56 8.26 6.92
CA TYR A 615 17.77 7.89 6.17
C TYR A 615 18.80 9.01 6.07
N VAL A 616 18.45 10.25 6.44
CA VAL A 616 19.38 11.39 6.39
C VAL A 616 19.57 12.00 7.77
N VAL A 617 18.51 12.51 8.40
CA VAL A 617 18.63 13.32 9.62
C VAL A 617 19.06 12.48 10.83
N LEU A 618 18.33 11.41 11.13
CA LEU A 618 18.63 10.53 12.26
C LEU A 618 20.04 9.88 12.14
N PRO A 619 20.43 9.29 11.00
CA PRO A 619 21.79 8.78 10.83
C PRO A 619 22.87 9.86 10.97
N SER A 620 22.62 11.09 10.51
CA SER A 620 23.55 12.20 10.67
C SER A 620 23.77 12.56 12.13
N LEU A 621 22.71 12.58 12.93
CA LEU A 621 22.81 12.77 14.39
C LEU A 621 23.63 11.66 15.05
N LEU A 622 23.36 10.40 14.72
CA LEU A 622 24.09 9.26 15.31
C LEU A 622 25.58 9.25 14.93
N VAL A 623 25.90 9.58 13.67
CA VAL A 623 27.29 9.64 13.20
C VAL A 623 28.05 10.82 13.78
N THR A 624 27.41 11.97 13.99
CA THR A 624 28.06 13.12 14.65
C THR A 624 28.35 12.83 16.12
N ILE A 625 27.46 12.12 16.82
CA ILE A 625 27.71 11.60 18.17
C ILE A 625 28.93 10.66 18.16
N ALA A 626 28.98 9.71 17.22
CA ALA A 626 30.10 8.77 17.11
C ALA A 626 31.44 9.48 16.79
N LEU A 627 31.44 10.51 15.95
CA LEU A 627 32.63 11.33 15.67
C LEU A 627 33.11 12.09 16.90
N ALA A 628 32.20 12.64 17.70
CA ALA A 628 32.54 13.35 18.94
C ALA A 628 33.12 12.38 19.98
N ALA A 629 32.51 11.20 20.14
CA ALA A 629 33.02 10.13 21.00
C ALA A 629 34.41 9.62 20.57
N GLU A 630 34.60 9.38 19.27
CA GLU A 630 35.90 8.97 18.71
C GLU A 630 36.99 10.02 18.96
N LYS A 631 36.64 11.32 18.89
CA LYS A 631 37.54 12.40 19.27
C LYS A 631 37.94 12.31 20.74
N SER A 632 36.99 12.10 21.65
CA SER A 632 37.27 11.97 23.08
C SER A 632 38.19 10.79 23.37
N ILE A 633 37.94 9.61 22.79
CA ILE A 633 38.79 8.43 22.98
C ILE A 633 40.22 8.73 22.52
N TYR A 634 40.37 9.31 21.33
CA TYR A 634 41.68 9.57 20.76
C TYR A 634 42.44 10.67 21.51
N ARG A 635 41.75 11.66 22.08
CA ARG A 635 42.36 12.68 22.95
C ARG A 635 42.99 12.03 24.18
N GLU A 636 42.26 11.14 24.85
CA GLU A 636 42.79 10.42 26.03
C GLU A 636 43.96 9.48 25.65
N TYR A 637 43.87 8.80 24.51
CA TYR A 637 44.98 8.00 23.97
C TYR A 637 46.22 8.86 23.65
N PHE A 638 46.03 10.04 23.07
CA PHE A 638 47.14 10.96 22.77
C PHE A 638 47.79 11.49 24.05
N LEU A 639 46.98 11.85 25.07
CA LEU A 639 47.48 12.31 26.37
C LEU A 639 48.28 11.21 27.10
N SER A 640 47.83 9.95 27.06
CA SER A 640 48.57 8.84 27.69
C SER A 640 49.92 8.55 27.02
N LEU A 641 50.05 8.82 25.72
CA LEU A 641 51.31 8.68 24.97
C LEU A 641 52.26 9.88 25.13
N SER A 642 51.73 11.09 25.30
CA SER A 642 52.53 12.32 25.39
C SER A 642 53.12 12.57 26.79
N GLY A 643 52.66 11.86 27.82
CA GLY A 643 53.13 12.05 29.21
C GLY A 643 52.78 13.41 29.83
N LYS A 644 52.05 14.29 29.12
CA LYS A 644 51.62 15.60 29.62
C LYS A 644 50.33 15.46 30.44
N LYS A 645 50.35 15.91 31.69
CA LYS A 645 49.15 16.08 32.52
C LYS A 645 48.32 17.27 32.02
N VAL A 646 47.04 17.28 32.38
CA VAL A 646 45.98 18.17 31.87
C VAL A 646 46.21 19.66 32.19
N ASP A 647 47.14 20.01 33.10
CA ASP A 647 47.20 21.33 33.74
C ASP A 647 48.09 22.39 33.03
N ASP A 648 48.76 22.07 31.91
CA ASP A 648 49.76 22.97 31.29
C ASP A 648 49.23 23.93 30.19
N TYR A 649 47.91 24.14 30.07
CA TYR A 649 47.36 24.96 28.97
C TYR A 649 46.86 26.36 29.36
N ASP A 650 46.88 26.74 30.64
CA ASP A 650 46.35 28.05 31.08
C ASP A 650 47.42 29.11 31.39
N GLN A 651 48.70 28.91 31.02
CA GLN A 651 49.69 29.97 31.14
C GLN A 651 50.60 30.16 29.91
N GLU A 652 50.56 31.41 29.45
CA GLU A 652 51.60 32.15 28.71
C GLU A 652 51.64 32.07 27.17
N GLN A 653 51.10 33.15 26.57
CA GLN A 653 51.77 33.85 25.48
C GLN A 653 53.13 34.39 25.98
N SER A 654 54.26 33.80 25.56
CA SER A 654 55.41 34.54 25.04
C SER A 654 56.51 33.61 24.51
N THR A 655 57.17 34.09 23.47
CA THR A 655 58.34 33.60 22.72
C THR A 655 59.39 32.76 23.47
N SER A 656 59.77 31.61 22.89
CA SER A 656 61.20 31.25 22.73
C SER A 656 61.40 30.17 21.63
N LEU A 657 62.31 30.49 20.70
CA LEU A 657 62.88 29.60 19.68
C LEU A 657 63.85 28.62 20.33
N VAL A 658 63.62 27.30 20.23
CA VAL A 658 64.70 26.30 20.27
C VAL A 658 64.34 25.08 19.38
N ASN A 659 65.15 24.96 18.32
CA ASN A 659 65.56 23.80 17.53
C ASN A 659 64.56 22.83 16.89
N GLU A 660 64.52 22.94 15.56
CA GLU A 660 64.34 21.84 14.61
C GLU A 660 65.27 20.65 14.93
N GLN A 661 64.70 19.51 15.32
CA GLN A 661 65.19 18.17 14.95
C GLN A 661 64.17 17.12 15.41
N GLY A 662 63.25 16.76 14.52
CA GLY A 662 62.24 15.73 14.77
C GLY A 662 61.12 15.67 13.73
N SER A 663 61.40 16.03 12.48
CA SER A 663 60.40 16.20 11.42
C SER A 663 59.91 14.90 10.75
N GLU A 664 60.37 13.72 11.16
CA GLU A 664 59.96 12.46 10.51
C GLU A 664 58.93 11.62 11.28
N LYS A 665 58.78 11.80 12.60
CA LYS A 665 57.83 10.98 13.37
C LYS A 665 56.38 11.43 13.23
N SER A 666 56.07 12.71 12.98
CA SER A 666 54.68 13.19 12.97
C SER A 666 53.85 12.72 11.75
N ARG A 667 54.50 12.38 10.62
CA ARG A 667 53.81 11.88 9.42
C ARG A 667 53.29 10.43 9.57
N SER A 668 53.83 9.64 10.49
CA SER A 668 53.45 8.23 10.67
C SER A 668 52.17 8.01 11.50
N TYR A 669 51.68 9.00 12.25
CA TYR A 669 50.58 8.80 13.21
C TYR A 669 49.17 9.09 12.65
N ILE A 670 49.07 9.68 11.46
CA ILE A 670 47.79 9.91 10.75
C ILE A 670 47.14 8.58 10.29
N GLY A 671 47.92 7.49 10.21
CA GLY A 671 47.48 6.19 9.67
C GLY A 671 46.55 5.34 10.54
N LYS A 672 46.45 5.58 11.86
CA LYS A 672 45.88 4.61 12.82
C LYS A 672 44.42 4.80 13.27
N ARG A 673 43.70 5.84 12.83
CA ARG A 673 42.28 6.06 13.22
C ARG A 673 41.30 5.28 12.32
N TYR A 674 41.32 3.94 12.43
CA TYR A 674 40.47 3.06 11.61
C TYR A 674 38.96 3.36 11.77
N ILE A 675 38.50 3.55 13.00
CA ILE A 675 37.10 3.93 13.31
C ILE A 675 36.69 5.20 12.57
N ARG A 676 37.56 6.21 12.52
CA ARG A 676 37.30 7.45 11.81
C ARG A 676 37.16 7.26 10.30
N LYS A 677 37.96 6.37 9.69
CA LYS A 677 37.84 6.03 8.26
C LYS A 677 36.48 5.37 7.98
N VAL A 678 36.05 4.47 8.85
CA VAL A 678 34.71 3.85 8.76
C VAL A 678 33.61 4.91 8.87
N LEU A 679 33.69 5.81 9.85
CA LEU A 679 32.73 6.91 10.01
C LEU A 679 32.68 7.83 8.78
N LEU A 680 33.82 8.09 8.12
CA LEU A 680 33.86 8.84 6.87
C LEU A 680 33.08 8.13 5.75
N VAL A 681 33.20 6.82 5.61
CA VAL A 681 32.42 6.03 4.63
C VAL A 681 30.93 6.14 4.93
N VAL A 682 30.52 6.09 6.20
CA VAL A 682 29.12 6.29 6.59
C VAL A 682 28.64 7.71 6.22
N ILE A 683 29.43 8.75 6.49
CA ILE A 683 29.10 10.13 6.09
C ILE A 683 28.91 10.24 4.57
N LEU A 684 29.84 9.69 3.79
CA LEU A 684 29.74 9.71 2.33
C LEU A 684 28.49 8.96 1.84
N THR A 685 28.11 7.88 2.50
CA THR A 685 26.89 7.11 2.19
C THR A 685 25.62 7.92 2.48
N ILE A 686 25.56 8.62 3.63
CA ILE A 686 24.44 9.51 3.99
C ILE A 686 24.34 10.66 2.98
N CYS A 687 25.45 11.33 2.68
CA CYS A 687 25.48 12.42 1.70
C CYS A 687 25.05 11.93 0.31
N TRP A 688 25.54 10.78 -0.14
CA TRP A 688 25.15 10.16 -1.40
C TRP A 688 23.64 9.92 -1.45
N LYS A 689 23.07 9.29 -0.41
CA LYS A 689 21.63 9.03 -0.33
C LYS A 689 20.81 10.32 -0.34
N HIS A 690 21.24 11.33 0.41
CA HIS A 690 20.61 12.66 0.45
C HIS A 690 20.62 13.35 -0.92
N PHE A 691 21.76 13.38 -1.61
CA PHE A 691 21.86 14.00 -2.94
C PHE A 691 21.05 13.24 -4.00
N MET A 692 20.96 11.91 -3.90
CA MET A 692 20.09 11.13 -4.78
C MET A 692 18.61 11.47 -4.57
N ASN A 693 18.17 11.62 -3.31
CA ASN A 693 16.82 12.08 -2.99
C ASN A 693 16.58 13.51 -3.51
N CYS A 694 17.51 14.43 -3.29
CA CYS A 694 17.43 15.81 -3.81
C CYS A 694 17.34 15.83 -5.34
N LYS A 695 18.14 15.00 -6.05
CA LYS A 695 18.10 14.87 -7.51
C LYS A 695 16.75 14.38 -8.01
N ALA A 696 16.15 13.42 -7.31
CA ALA A 696 14.82 12.91 -7.65
C ALA A 696 13.76 14.01 -7.50
N LEU A 697 13.74 14.71 -6.36
CA LEU A 697 12.82 15.82 -6.10
C LEU A 697 13.00 16.96 -7.12
N LEU A 698 14.25 17.31 -7.43
CA LEU A 698 14.60 18.34 -8.41
C LEU A 698 13.95 18.08 -9.76
N LYS A 699 13.98 16.83 -10.25
CA LYS A 699 13.39 16.45 -11.53
C LYS A 699 11.87 16.25 -11.45
N ALA A 700 11.37 15.74 -10.33
CA ALA A 700 9.94 15.54 -10.11
C ALA A 700 9.17 16.86 -10.19
N TYR A 701 9.69 17.89 -9.52
CA TYR A 701 9.01 19.17 -9.34
C TYR A 701 9.69 20.35 -10.05
N GLU A 702 10.62 20.08 -10.98
CA GLU A 702 11.34 21.08 -11.78
C GLU A 702 11.92 22.23 -10.93
N MET A 703 12.74 21.86 -9.94
CA MET A 703 13.28 22.81 -8.96
C MET A 703 14.72 23.23 -9.24
N ASN A 704 15.14 24.38 -8.73
CA ASN A 704 16.54 24.78 -8.66
C ASN A 704 17.02 24.63 -7.19
N PRO A 705 18.07 23.85 -6.90
CA PRO A 705 18.48 23.54 -5.53
C PRO A 705 19.09 24.73 -4.80
N LEU A 706 19.61 25.72 -5.53
CA LEU A 706 20.18 26.94 -4.95
C LEU A 706 19.10 27.96 -4.58
N ILE A 707 18.00 28.00 -5.34
CA ILE A 707 16.95 29.01 -5.18
C ILE A 707 15.76 28.46 -4.40
N HIS A 708 15.29 27.27 -4.75
CA HIS A 708 14.01 26.77 -4.27
C HIS A 708 14.11 25.93 -2.98
N PHE A 709 15.29 25.42 -2.62
CA PHE A 709 15.46 24.59 -1.41
C PHE A 709 16.91 24.44 -0.87
N PRO A 710 17.65 25.56 -0.71
CA PRO A 710 19.03 25.49 -0.25
C PRO A 710 19.16 24.92 1.18
N GLY A 711 18.22 25.25 2.07
CA GLY A 711 18.20 24.74 3.45
C GLY A 711 18.12 23.21 3.51
N TYR A 712 17.15 22.61 2.80
CA TYR A 712 17.01 21.17 2.70
C TYR A 712 18.21 20.49 2.01
N SER A 713 18.76 21.08 0.95
CA SER A 713 19.86 20.49 0.18
C SER A 713 21.18 20.46 0.92
N PHE A 714 21.58 21.58 1.56
CA PHE A 714 22.97 21.77 1.98
C PHE A 714 23.21 21.64 3.48
N THR A 715 22.19 21.80 4.33
CA THR A 715 22.40 21.88 5.79
C THR A 715 23.06 20.62 6.35
N ILE A 716 22.52 19.43 6.06
CA ILE A 716 23.07 18.17 6.57
C ILE A 716 24.49 17.90 6.04
N PRO A 717 24.77 17.95 4.72
CA PRO A 717 26.13 17.77 4.20
C PRO A 717 27.15 18.74 4.81
N LEU A 718 26.79 20.02 4.98
CA LEU A 718 27.67 21.03 5.57
C LEU A 718 27.93 20.75 7.05
N LEU A 719 26.91 20.39 7.82
CA LEU A 719 27.06 20.03 9.23
C LEU A 719 27.94 18.79 9.40
N LEU A 720 27.78 17.76 8.56
CA LEU A 720 28.62 16.56 8.58
C LEU A 720 30.07 16.86 8.22
N ALA A 721 30.30 17.66 7.17
CA ALA A 721 31.64 18.09 6.77
C ALA A 721 32.32 18.90 7.89
N TYR A 722 31.59 19.83 8.50
CA TYR A 722 32.09 20.61 9.63
C TYR A 722 32.37 19.74 10.86
N ALA A 723 31.47 18.81 11.21
CA ALA A 723 31.68 17.87 12.31
C ALA A 723 32.93 17.01 12.09
N PHE A 724 33.13 16.50 10.87
CA PHE A 724 34.32 15.75 10.51
C PHE A 724 35.59 16.61 10.55
N TYR A 725 35.54 17.87 10.12
CA TYR A 725 36.69 18.77 10.22
C TYR A 725 37.04 19.11 11.68
N LYS A 726 36.05 19.53 12.48
CA LYS A 726 36.25 19.99 13.86
C LYS A 726 36.67 18.87 14.81
N THR A 727 36.26 17.63 14.55
CA THR A 727 36.66 16.46 15.35
C THR A 727 38.01 15.87 14.95
N ARG A 728 38.64 16.37 13.88
CA ARG A 728 39.97 15.89 13.42
C ARG A 728 41.11 16.35 14.32
N LYS A 729 41.07 17.61 14.79
CA LYS A 729 42.10 18.22 15.63
C LYS A 729 41.87 17.81 17.10
N VAL A 730 42.90 17.22 17.71
CA VAL A 730 43.00 17.04 19.18
C VAL A 730 43.48 18.35 19.76
#